data_AF-A0A670K1H4-F1
#
_entry.id   AF-A0A670K1H4-F1
#
_cell.length_a   1.000
_cell.length_b   1.000
_cell.length_c   1.000
_cell.angle_alpha   90.00
_cell.angle_beta   90.00
_cell.angle_gamma   90.00
#
_symmetry.space_group_name_H-M   'P 1'
#
loop_
_entity.id
_entity.type
_entity.pdbx_description
1 polymer ?
#
loop_
_entity_poly.entity_id
_entity_poly.type
_entity_poly.pdbx_seq_one_letter_code
_entity_poly.pdbx_strand_id
1 'polypeptide(L)'
;MFWKLGNRGSTGFLLVYRPPRCTKDSLPELLQVVADVLLETPSLVVLGDFNIHADTTLQGAARDFVESMASMGLSLNKSGPTHSHGHALDLVFTSMDVGDLTLSKSETKEVPWSDHFLVQLDFSATHPLCREVGPIRMVRPRHLMDPNGFQRVVGHALSHVDGLSADSLVARWNVELTRAIDCLAPKRPLRLHGARTAPWFSTDLRAMKQLLRRLERRWRRTHSESDRTQVRAQRRAYQVAIATAKKNFFTASIASAENSSRRLFQVVHNLAEPPATSGPSTGHMFSCNDFAKFFADKIAQIREEVDSTVGAGPGRESARVLSSQVEWDQFQSVTSEDVDRLLGRVKPTTCLLDPCPSWLIKASREGLGNGLRGVVNASLREGAFPDPLKEAVIKPLLKKPSLDAATMANYRPVSNLPFLGKVIERAVAEQLQARLEEADHLDPFQSGFRPHHGTETALVALVDDLRRARDKGESCFLVLLDLSAAFDTIDHSILLDRLEGLGAGGTVIQWFRSFLLGRVQKVVVGDECSDPWALTCGVPQGSVLSPMLFNIYMQPLGEIIRRFGLGVHQYADDTQLYLSFKSEPVKAVKVLCECLEAVGGWMAANRLRLNPDKTEVLFLGDRRRAGVEDSLVLNGVTVPLKDQVRSLGVILDSQLSMEAQVKSVSRAAVYQLHLVRRLRPYLPADCLARVVHALVISRLDYCNALYVGLPLKVTRKLQLIQNAAARLVTGSGRRDHITPVLKDLHWLPVRFRAQFKVLVLTFKALNGLGPVYLKERLHPHHSARTLKSSAEGLLAVPSLREAKLQGTRQRAFLVVAPTLWNALPADVKVINNYLTFKRHLKAALFREVFNM
;
A
#
# COMPACT_ATOMS: atom_id res chain seq x y z
N MET A 1 -18.53 25.86 24.02
CA MET A 1 -17.94 25.48 25.34
C MET A 1 -17.34 24.08 25.20
N PHE A 2 -16.18 23.77 25.82
CA PHE A 2 -15.44 22.51 25.61
C PHE A 2 -15.25 21.72 26.91
N TRP A 3 -15.64 20.45 26.90
CA TRP A 3 -15.56 19.54 28.06
C TRP A 3 -14.78 18.26 27.70
N LYS A 4 -13.97 17.75 28.64
CA LYS A 4 -13.08 16.60 28.44
C LYS A 4 -13.34 15.52 29.50
N LEU A 5 -13.84 14.34 29.09
CA LEU A 5 -14.08 13.18 29.96
C LEU A 5 -13.05 12.07 29.70
N GLY A 6 -12.52 11.44 30.75
CA GLY A 6 -11.69 10.22 30.67
C GLY A 6 -10.15 10.41 30.65
N ASN A 7 -9.42 9.37 31.09
CA ASN A 7 -7.95 9.37 31.27
C ASN A 7 -7.17 8.57 30.19
N ARG A 8 -7.82 7.89 29.24
CA ARG A 8 -7.15 7.01 28.24
C ARG A 8 -7.47 7.28 26.76
N GLY A 9 -8.56 7.96 26.47
CA GLY A 9 -8.87 8.63 25.21
C GLY A 9 -10.02 9.57 25.55
N SER A 10 -9.83 10.88 25.39
CA SER A 10 -10.84 11.83 25.85
C SER A 10 -11.80 12.17 24.73
N THR A 11 -13.07 11.83 24.91
CA THR A 11 -14.14 12.32 24.04
C THR A 11 -14.41 13.79 24.37
N GLY A 12 -14.28 14.64 23.36
CA GLY A 12 -14.59 16.06 23.42
C GLY A 12 -16.04 16.31 23.06
N PHE A 13 -16.67 17.25 23.76
CA PHE A 13 -17.98 17.77 23.39
C PHE A 13 -17.82 19.23 22.98
N LEU A 14 -18.21 19.54 21.74
CA LEU A 14 -18.25 20.90 21.20
C LEU A 14 -19.71 21.33 21.07
N LEU A 15 -20.14 22.17 22.02
CA LEU A 15 -21.44 22.81 21.96
C LEU A 15 -21.40 24.04 21.04
N VAL A 16 -22.25 24.04 20.02
CA VAL A 16 -22.40 25.11 19.02
C VAL A 16 -23.73 25.83 19.24
N TYR A 17 -23.70 27.15 19.18
CA TYR A 17 -24.89 27.99 19.08
C TYR A 17 -24.65 29.00 17.96
N ARG A 18 -25.42 28.92 16.88
CA ARG A 18 -25.37 29.88 15.77
C ARG A 18 -26.68 30.68 15.78
N PRO A 19 -26.64 32.00 16.04
CA PRO A 19 -27.86 32.81 16.08
C PRO A 19 -28.63 32.84 14.74
N PRO A 20 -29.97 33.03 14.75
CA PRO A 20 -30.80 33.04 13.53
C PRO A 20 -30.41 34.09 12.48
N ARG A 21 -29.79 35.21 12.89
CA ARG A 21 -29.43 36.35 12.02
C ARG A 21 -27.95 36.38 11.57
N CYS A 22 -27.24 35.25 11.60
CA CYS A 22 -25.82 35.21 11.23
C CYS A 22 -25.54 35.41 9.73
N THR A 23 -24.42 36.05 9.39
CA THR A 23 -23.96 36.28 8.00
C THR A 23 -23.57 34.97 7.28
N LYS A 24 -23.49 34.99 5.94
CA LYS A 24 -23.10 33.82 5.13
C LYS A 24 -21.69 33.29 5.44
N ASP A 25 -20.81 34.10 6.02
CA ASP A 25 -19.41 33.74 6.34
C ASP A 25 -19.25 32.92 7.64
N SER A 26 -20.32 32.76 8.44
CA SER A 26 -20.23 32.05 9.72
C SER A 26 -19.98 30.54 9.58
N LEU A 27 -20.47 29.92 8.50
CA LEU A 27 -20.36 28.47 8.30
C LEU A 27 -18.94 28.03 7.92
N PRO A 28 -18.22 28.70 7.00
CA PRO A 28 -16.80 28.45 6.77
C PRO A 28 -15.92 28.60 8.02
N GLU A 29 -16.19 29.61 8.87
CA GLU A 29 -15.46 29.80 10.12
C GLU A 29 -15.74 28.67 11.12
N LEU A 30 -17.01 28.30 11.29
CA LEU A 30 -17.41 27.17 12.13
C LEU A 30 -16.81 25.86 11.64
N LEU A 31 -16.81 25.59 10.32
CA LEU A 31 -16.15 24.42 9.74
C LEU A 31 -14.69 24.36 10.13
N GLN A 32 -14.00 25.51 10.13
CA GLN A 32 -12.62 25.48 10.55
C GLN A 32 -12.44 25.38 12.07
N VAL A 33 -13.31 25.97 12.89
CA VAL A 33 -13.28 25.71 14.35
C VAL A 33 -13.47 24.22 14.62
N VAL A 34 -14.43 23.58 13.95
CA VAL A 34 -14.64 22.14 14.04
C VAL A 34 -13.41 21.36 13.56
N ALA A 35 -12.81 21.75 12.42
CA ALA A 35 -11.57 21.13 11.93
C ALA A 35 -10.43 21.23 12.96
N ASP A 36 -10.28 22.39 13.59
CA ASP A 36 -9.25 22.64 14.60
C ASP A 36 -9.51 21.83 15.89
N VAL A 37 -10.76 21.75 16.34
CA VAL A 37 -11.14 20.95 17.53
C VAL A 37 -11.05 19.45 17.25
N LEU A 38 -11.43 19.00 16.06
CA LEU A 38 -11.19 17.62 15.60
C LEU A 38 -9.71 17.25 15.59
N LEU A 39 -8.84 18.20 15.23
CA LEU A 39 -7.39 18.02 15.31
C LEU A 39 -6.90 17.85 16.76
N GLU A 40 -7.60 18.40 17.76
CA GLU A 40 -7.23 18.29 19.19
C GLU A 40 -7.88 17.10 19.91
N THR A 41 -9.12 16.79 19.55
CA THR A 41 -9.93 15.68 20.09
C THR A 41 -10.47 14.82 18.94
N PRO A 42 -9.84 13.66 18.67
CA PRO A 42 -10.25 12.76 17.58
C PRO A 42 -11.66 12.17 17.79
N SER A 43 -12.00 11.91 19.05
CA SER A 43 -13.34 11.52 19.48
C SER A 43 -14.10 12.79 19.81
N LEU A 44 -14.86 13.32 18.86
CA LEU A 44 -15.58 14.59 19.00
C LEU A 44 -17.07 14.38 18.75
N VAL A 45 -17.87 14.89 19.67
CA VAL A 45 -19.30 15.09 19.48
C VAL A 45 -19.52 16.58 19.33
N VAL A 46 -19.97 17.02 18.15
CA VAL A 46 -20.39 18.41 17.91
C VAL A 46 -21.90 18.45 17.97
N LEU A 47 -22.47 19.22 18.89
CA LEU A 47 -23.91 19.33 19.03
C LEU A 47 -24.36 20.75 19.34
N GLY A 48 -25.64 21.02 19.16
CA GLY A 48 -26.29 22.25 19.58
C GLY A 48 -27.17 22.83 18.48
N ASP A 49 -27.57 24.08 18.66
CA ASP A 49 -28.48 24.80 17.77
C ASP A 49 -27.70 25.53 16.67
N PHE A 50 -27.83 25.05 15.44
CA PHE A 50 -27.14 25.62 14.28
C PHE A 50 -27.98 26.66 13.54
N ASN A 51 -29.28 26.76 13.84
CA ASN A 51 -30.24 27.57 13.07
C ASN A 51 -30.05 27.43 11.55
N ILE A 52 -29.85 26.19 11.08
CA ILE A 52 -29.83 25.84 9.65
C ILE A 52 -30.83 24.70 9.44
N HIS A 53 -31.65 24.79 8.39
CA HIS A 53 -32.58 23.73 8.03
C HIS A 53 -31.80 22.55 7.43
N ALA A 54 -31.60 21.50 8.22
CA ALA A 54 -30.93 20.26 7.78
C ALA A 54 -31.93 19.16 7.38
N ASP A 55 -33.16 19.56 7.05
CA ASP A 55 -34.32 18.70 6.79
C ASP A 55 -34.25 18.07 5.39
N THR A 56 -35.24 17.24 5.03
CA THR A 56 -35.33 16.34 3.85
C THR A 56 -35.29 17.01 2.46
N THR A 57 -34.21 17.74 2.18
CA THR A 57 -33.38 17.77 0.96
C THR A 57 -32.37 18.89 1.21
N LEU A 58 -31.15 18.52 1.63
CA LEU A 58 -30.09 19.51 1.88
C LEU A 58 -29.86 20.34 0.60
N GLN A 59 -30.15 21.64 0.64
CA GLN A 59 -29.92 22.58 -0.46
C GLN A 59 -28.99 23.73 -0.02
N GLY A 60 -28.25 24.29 -0.99
CA GLY A 60 -27.37 25.44 -0.77
C GLY A 60 -26.33 25.23 0.34
N ALA A 61 -26.15 26.25 1.19
CA ALA A 61 -25.09 26.31 2.19
C ALA A 61 -25.17 25.21 3.28
N ALA A 62 -26.37 24.70 3.59
CA ALA A 62 -26.55 23.62 4.56
C ALA A 62 -25.97 22.28 4.03
N ARG A 63 -26.17 22.01 2.73
CA ARG A 63 -25.57 20.85 2.05
C ARG A 63 -24.05 20.93 2.05
N ASP A 64 -23.51 22.06 1.64
CA ASP A 64 -22.06 22.27 1.58
C ASP A 64 -21.41 22.13 2.97
N PHE A 65 -22.10 22.61 4.01
CA PHE A 65 -21.65 22.48 5.40
C PHE A 65 -21.66 21.02 5.86
N VAL A 66 -22.77 20.28 5.69
CA VAL A 66 -22.87 18.87 6.08
C VAL A 66 -21.88 18.00 5.30
N GLU A 67 -21.73 18.23 3.98
CA GLU A 67 -20.75 17.53 3.16
C GLU A 67 -19.31 17.84 3.59
N SER A 68 -19.04 19.06 4.04
CA SER A 68 -17.74 19.47 4.58
C SER A 68 -17.47 18.80 5.93
N MET A 69 -18.44 18.74 6.85
CA MET A 69 -18.34 17.99 8.11
C MET A 69 -18.08 16.50 7.85
N ALA A 70 -18.80 15.90 6.90
CA ALA A 70 -18.58 14.51 6.47
C ALA A 70 -17.21 14.29 5.81
N SER A 71 -16.66 15.32 5.13
CA SER A 71 -15.30 15.25 4.58
C SER A 71 -14.22 15.25 5.68
N MET A 72 -14.53 15.82 6.85
CA MET A 72 -13.68 15.82 8.05
C MET A 72 -13.85 14.56 8.93
N GLY A 73 -14.74 13.65 8.56
CA GLY A 73 -14.97 12.38 9.29
C GLY A 73 -16.03 12.46 10.39
N LEU A 74 -16.87 13.49 10.38
CA LEU A 74 -18.03 13.64 11.26
C LEU A 74 -19.32 13.21 10.54
N SER A 75 -20.07 12.27 11.13
CA SER A 75 -21.38 11.85 10.65
C SER A 75 -22.50 12.59 11.37
N LEU A 76 -23.46 13.13 10.62
CA LEU A 76 -24.69 13.68 11.19
C LEU A 76 -25.59 12.54 11.67
N ASN A 77 -25.93 12.53 12.96
CA ASN A 77 -26.94 11.64 13.51
C ASN A 77 -28.31 12.25 13.28
N LYS A 78 -29.21 11.51 12.63
CA LYS A 78 -30.57 11.95 12.35
C LYS A 78 -31.48 11.44 13.47
N SER A 79 -32.12 12.36 14.19
CA SER A 79 -33.03 12.03 15.30
C SER A 79 -34.48 12.47 15.09
N GLY A 80 -34.84 12.98 13.90
CA GLY A 80 -36.16 13.55 13.61
C GLY A 80 -36.17 15.08 13.70
N PRO A 81 -37.34 15.74 13.64
CA PRO A 81 -37.45 17.19 13.85
C PRO A 81 -37.04 17.53 15.27
N THR A 82 -36.33 18.66 15.44
CA THR A 82 -35.90 19.18 16.75
C THR A 82 -36.65 20.44 17.14
N HIS A 83 -37.65 20.83 16.35
CA HIS A 83 -38.48 22.01 16.57
C HIS A 83 -39.95 21.72 16.26
N SER A 84 -40.84 22.37 17.01
CA SER A 84 -42.31 22.30 16.92
C SER A 84 -42.89 22.54 15.53
N HIS A 85 -42.17 23.25 14.66
CA HIS A 85 -42.55 23.52 13.27
C HIS A 85 -42.08 22.43 12.28
N GLY A 86 -41.56 21.30 12.77
CA GLY A 86 -41.13 20.16 11.95
C GLY A 86 -39.71 20.27 11.37
N HIS A 87 -38.90 21.23 11.83
CA HIS A 87 -37.53 21.45 11.36
C HIS A 87 -36.48 20.82 12.28
N ALA A 88 -35.32 20.46 11.71
CA ALA A 88 -34.14 19.99 12.43
C ALA A 88 -33.10 21.12 12.50
N LEU A 89 -33.19 21.95 13.55
CA LEU A 89 -32.30 23.10 13.80
C LEU A 89 -31.14 22.72 14.74
N ASP A 90 -31.43 21.87 15.74
CA ASP A 90 -30.42 21.22 16.57
C ASP A 90 -29.81 20.02 15.87
N LEU A 91 -28.49 20.04 15.67
CA LEU A 91 -27.78 18.99 14.95
C LEU A 91 -26.77 18.30 15.86
N VAL A 92 -26.57 16.99 15.66
CA VAL A 92 -25.59 16.19 16.39
C VAL A 92 -24.67 15.48 15.41
N PHE A 93 -23.40 15.87 15.39
CA PHE A 93 -22.36 15.22 14.62
C PHE A 93 -21.44 14.41 15.52
N THR A 94 -21.13 13.17 15.13
CA THR A 94 -20.18 12.30 15.84
C THR A 94 -19.02 11.92 14.94
N SER A 95 -17.81 11.87 15.48
CA SER A 95 -16.66 11.29 14.78
C SER A 95 -16.84 9.79 14.58
N MET A 96 -16.34 9.24 13.47
CA MET A 96 -16.44 7.79 13.21
C MET A 96 -15.77 6.90 14.29
N ASP A 97 -14.81 7.43 15.06
CA ASP A 97 -14.21 6.77 16.24
C ASP A 97 -14.47 7.60 17.51
N VAL A 98 -15.58 7.37 18.22
CA VAL A 98 -15.87 8.03 19.52
C VAL A 98 -15.07 7.40 20.68
N GLY A 99 -13.94 6.75 20.37
CA GLY A 99 -13.01 6.21 21.36
C GLY A 99 -13.63 5.03 22.11
N ASP A 100 -13.63 5.08 23.44
CA ASP A 100 -14.21 4.03 24.30
C ASP A 100 -15.75 4.13 24.37
N LEU A 101 -16.36 5.17 23.79
CA LEU A 101 -17.80 5.43 23.79
C LEU A 101 -18.41 5.07 22.43
N THR A 102 -19.58 4.45 22.42
CA THR A 102 -20.40 4.23 21.22
C THR A 102 -21.75 4.85 21.45
N LEU A 103 -22.22 5.73 20.56
CA LEU A 103 -23.59 6.26 20.63
C LEU A 103 -24.56 5.11 20.39
N SER A 104 -25.32 4.72 21.41
CA SER A 104 -26.24 3.58 21.37
C SER A 104 -27.67 4.01 21.00
N LYS A 105 -28.06 5.25 21.34
CA LYS A 105 -29.39 5.79 21.04
C LYS A 105 -29.36 7.31 20.87
N SER A 106 -30.20 7.83 19.97
CA SER A 106 -30.46 9.26 19.78
C SER A 106 -31.96 9.46 19.56
N GLU A 107 -32.63 10.24 20.41
CA GLU A 107 -34.09 10.48 20.31
C GLU A 107 -34.45 11.93 20.63
N THR A 108 -35.55 12.40 20.06
CA THR A 108 -36.13 13.73 20.35
C THR A 108 -37.42 13.59 21.16
N LYS A 109 -37.59 14.41 22.20
CA LYS A 109 -38.80 14.43 23.04
C LYS A 109 -39.38 15.83 23.07
N GLU A 110 -40.66 15.97 22.78
CA GLU A 110 -41.36 17.24 22.95
C GLU A 110 -41.38 17.63 24.43
N VAL A 111 -41.16 18.90 24.73
CA VAL A 111 -41.23 19.44 26.08
C VAL A 111 -42.24 20.60 26.10
N PRO A 112 -43.08 20.70 27.14
CA PRO A 112 -44.22 21.63 27.12
C PRO A 112 -43.83 23.12 27.29
N TRP A 113 -42.55 23.41 27.53
CA TRP A 113 -42.04 24.76 27.85
C TRP A 113 -41.08 25.33 26.80
N SER A 114 -40.94 24.67 25.63
CA SER A 114 -40.02 25.10 24.58
C SER A 114 -40.56 24.72 23.20
N ASP A 115 -40.34 25.58 22.22
CA ASP A 115 -40.59 25.31 20.80
C ASP A 115 -39.52 24.37 20.20
N HIS A 116 -38.36 24.26 20.84
CA HIS A 116 -37.37 23.19 20.60
C HIS A 116 -37.70 21.91 21.37
N PHE A 117 -37.46 20.75 20.75
CA PHE A 117 -37.56 19.43 21.36
C PHE A 117 -36.27 19.08 22.12
N LEU A 118 -36.39 18.32 23.19
CA LEU A 118 -35.26 17.78 23.94
C LEU A 118 -34.56 16.70 23.13
N VAL A 119 -33.28 16.90 22.80
CA VAL A 119 -32.43 15.89 22.16
C VAL A 119 -31.72 15.06 23.22
N GLN A 120 -32.03 13.77 23.30
CA GLN A 120 -31.41 12.81 24.22
C GLN A 120 -30.43 11.90 23.48
N LEU A 121 -29.22 11.74 24.03
CA LEU A 121 -28.12 10.93 23.49
C LEU A 121 -27.62 9.93 24.54
N ASP A 122 -27.66 8.64 24.22
CA ASP A 122 -27.17 7.57 25.10
C ASP A 122 -25.83 7.02 24.58
N PHE A 123 -24.82 6.91 25.45
CA PHE A 123 -23.49 6.37 25.11
C PHE A 123 -23.16 5.12 25.92
N SER A 124 -22.69 4.07 25.25
CA SER A 124 -22.18 2.83 25.86
C SER A 124 -20.66 2.87 25.96
N ALA A 125 -20.07 2.43 27.08
CA ALA A 125 -18.62 2.36 27.27
C ALA A 125 -18.11 0.91 27.40
N THR A 126 -17.02 0.56 26.72
CA THR A 126 -16.37 -0.75 26.92
C THR A 126 -15.40 -0.70 28.10
N HIS A 127 -15.64 -1.54 29.12
CA HIS A 127 -14.69 -1.73 30.22
C HIS A 127 -13.55 -2.66 29.75
N PRO A 128 -12.26 -2.35 29.99
CA PRO A 128 -11.20 -3.31 29.69
C PRO A 128 -11.37 -4.54 30.58
N LEU A 129 -11.65 -5.69 29.96
CA LEU A 129 -11.77 -6.98 30.64
C LEU A 129 -10.53 -7.30 31.48
N CYS A 130 -10.78 -8.03 32.57
CA CYS A 130 -9.79 -8.41 33.57
C CYS A 130 -8.73 -9.36 33.00
N ARG A 131 -7.58 -9.42 33.67
CA ARG A 131 -6.38 -10.14 33.23
C ARG A 131 -6.57 -11.64 33.26
N GLU A 132 -6.43 -12.30 32.11
CA GLU A 132 -6.08 -13.71 32.04
C GLU A 132 -4.56 -13.89 31.96
N VAL A 133 -4.08 -14.97 32.56
CA VAL A 133 -2.68 -15.39 32.49
C VAL A 133 -2.49 -16.09 31.16
N GLY A 134 -1.68 -15.52 30.27
CA GLY A 134 -1.37 -16.13 28.98
C GLY A 134 -0.54 -17.41 29.13
N PRO A 135 -0.57 -18.31 28.14
CA PRO A 135 0.20 -19.56 28.16
C PRO A 135 1.71 -19.29 28.25
N ILE A 136 2.45 -20.24 28.85
CA ILE A 136 3.91 -20.24 28.86
C ILE A 136 4.39 -20.53 27.44
N ARG A 137 5.15 -19.60 26.85
CA ARG A 137 5.78 -19.81 25.53
C ARG A 137 7.27 -20.04 25.69
N MET A 138 7.80 -21.05 25.00
CA MET A 138 9.24 -21.28 24.93
C MET A 138 9.84 -20.31 23.90
N VAL A 139 10.72 -19.41 24.34
CA VAL A 139 11.35 -18.40 23.47
C VAL A 139 12.86 -18.42 23.63
N ARG A 140 13.58 -18.05 22.56
CA ARG A 140 15.02 -17.81 22.62
C ARG A 140 15.27 -16.33 22.91
N PRO A 141 15.96 -15.95 24.00
CA PRO A 141 16.24 -14.55 24.29
C PRO A 141 17.17 -13.95 23.22
N ARG A 142 16.69 -12.90 22.52
CA ARG A 142 17.45 -12.27 21.42
C ARG A 142 18.83 -11.74 21.85
N HIS A 143 18.97 -11.27 23.08
CA HIS A 143 20.24 -10.72 23.59
C HIS A 143 21.36 -11.77 23.72
N LEU A 144 21.02 -13.07 23.70
CA LEU A 144 22.00 -14.17 23.70
C LEU A 144 22.44 -14.57 22.29
N MET A 145 21.78 -14.07 21.24
CA MET A 145 22.08 -14.41 19.84
C MET A 145 23.23 -13.54 19.31
N ASP A 146 24.42 -13.72 19.86
CA ASP A 146 25.64 -13.01 19.41
C ASP A 146 26.12 -13.54 18.04
N PRO A 147 26.20 -12.70 16.99
CA PRO A 147 26.65 -13.14 15.66
C PRO A 147 28.06 -13.71 15.64
N ASN A 148 28.98 -13.17 16.44
CA ASN A 148 30.38 -13.62 16.46
C ASN A 148 30.52 -14.96 17.20
N GLY A 149 29.82 -15.12 18.33
CA GLY A 149 29.64 -16.40 19.00
C GLY A 149 29.01 -17.45 18.09
N PHE A 150 27.97 -17.08 17.33
CA PHE A 150 27.30 -17.96 16.37
C PHE A 150 28.26 -18.47 15.29
N GLN A 151 29.06 -17.58 14.69
CA GLN A 151 30.09 -17.98 13.73
C GLN A 151 31.12 -18.95 14.32
N ARG A 152 31.61 -18.67 15.54
CA ARG A 152 32.60 -19.53 16.20
C ARG A 152 32.07 -20.94 16.48
N VAL A 153 30.80 -21.07 16.89
CA VAL A 153 30.19 -22.38 17.20
C VAL A 153 29.91 -23.18 15.94
N VAL A 154 29.51 -22.51 14.84
CA VAL A 154 29.37 -23.16 13.52
C VAL A 154 30.75 -23.57 12.98
N GLY A 155 31.78 -22.73 13.16
CA GLY A 155 33.15 -23.02 12.76
C GLY A 155 33.28 -23.36 11.27
N HIS A 156 34.10 -24.36 10.95
CA HIS A 156 34.31 -24.87 9.59
C HIS A 156 33.34 -25.99 9.18
N ALA A 157 32.31 -26.29 9.99
CA ALA A 157 31.39 -27.41 9.73
C ALA A 157 30.67 -27.29 8.38
N LEU A 158 30.43 -26.06 7.92
CA LEU A 158 29.79 -25.76 6.63
C LEU A 158 30.80 -25.49 5.49
N SER A 159 32.11 -25.58 5.75
CA SER A 159 33.14 -25.28 4.74
C SER A 159 33.42 -26.46 3.80
N HIS A 160 33.11 -27.69 4.22
CA HIS A 160 33.31 -28.90 3.42
C HIS A 160 32.08 -29.14 2.54
N VAL A 161 32.18 -28.78 1.26
CA VAL A 161 31.05 -28.82 0.31
C VAL A 161 31.27 -29.82 -0.83
N ASP A 162 32.47 -30.38 -0.97
CA ASP A 162 32.84 -31.22 -2.10
C ASP A 162 32.15 -32.58 -2.08
N GLY A 163 31.66 -33.02 -3.24
CA GLY A 163 31.04 -34.33 -3.46
C GLY A 163 29.65 -34.52 -2.86
N LEU A 164 29.06 -33.49 -2.24
CA LEU A 164 27.74 -33.57 -1.61
C LEU A 164 26.64 -33.00 -2.50
N SER A 165 25.46 -33.62 -2.46
CA SER A 165 24.27 -33.10 -3.14
C SER A 165 23.74 -31.83 -2.46
N ALA A 166 22.97 -31.03 -3.20
CA ALA A 166 22.34 -29.84 -2.65
C ALA A 166 21.47 -30.15 -1.41
N ASP A 167 20.72 -31.26 -1.43
CA ASP A 167 19.92 -31.72 -0.28
C ASP A 167 20.77 -32.08 0.94
N SER A 168 21.88 -32.79 0.73
CA SER A 168 22.80 -33.18 1.81
C SER A 168 23.41 -31.94 2.47
N LEU A 169 23.75 -30.94 1.66
CA LEU A 169 24.28 -29.66 2.15
C LEU A 169 23.22 -28.86 2.93
N VAL A 170 21.97 -28.85 2.48
CA VAL A 170 20.85 -28.21 3.20
C VAL A 170 20.55 -28.94 4.51
N ALA A 171 20.59 -30.28 4.52
CA ALA A 171 20.41 -31.04 5.75
C ALA A 171 21.51 -30.71 6.77
N ARG A 172 22.78 -30.70 6.33
CA ARG A 172 23.91 -30.28 7.18
C ARG A 172 23.76 -28.84 7.67
N TRP A 173 23.34 -27.92 6.79
CA TRP A 173 23.06 -26.54 7.14
C TRP A 173 22.05 -26.44 8.28
N ASN A 174 20.92 -27.14 8.16
CA ASN A 174 19.87 -27.12 9.18
C ASN A 174 20.35 -27.70 10.51
N VAL A 175 21.09 -28.82 10.49
CA VAL A 175 21.64 -29.44 11.70
C VAL A 175 22.63 -28.52 12.41
N GLU A 176 23.63 -28.01 11.69
CA GLU A 176 24.69 -27.20 12.28
C GLU A 176 24.19 -25.86 12.82
N LEU A 177 23.29 -25.18 12.10
CA LEU A 177 22.72 -23.93 12.58
C LEU A 177 21.79 -24.15 13.78
N THR A 178 21.04 -25.26 13.81
CA THR A 178 20.20 -25.62 14.96
C THR A 178 21.07 -25.92 16.19
N ARG A 179 22.14 -26.72 16.02
CA ARG A 179 23.13 -27.00 17.07
C ARG A 179 23.74 -25.72 17.62
N ALA A 180 24.15 -24.81 16.74
CA ALA A 180 24.77 -23.55 17.13
C ALA A 180 23.81 -22.64 17.91
N ILE A 181 22.56 -22.49 17.45
CA ILE A 181 21.58 -21.64 18.14
C ILE A 181 21.10 -22.25 19.47
N ASP A 182 21.05 -23.59 19.58
CA ASP A 182 20.74 -24.28 20.83
C ASP A 182 21.83 -24.12 21.87
N CYS A 183 23.09 -24.16 21.44
CA CYS A 183 24.23 -23.91 22.30
C CYS A 183 24.26 -22.46 22.83
N LEU A 184 24.03 -21.48 21.94
CA LEU A 184 24.18 -20.05 22.29
C LEU A 184 22.95 -19.45 22.98
N ALA A 185 21.76 -19.80 22.50
CA ALA A 185 20.50 -19.21 22.95
C ALA A 185 19.44 -20.30 23.17
N PRO A 186 19.58 -21.15 24.21
CA PRO A 186 18.63 -22.22 24.50
C PRO A 186 17.23 -21.65 24.75
N LYS A 187 16.20 -22.43 24.40
CA LYS A 187 14.79 -22.04 24.63
C LYS A 187 14.55 -21.91 26.14
N ARG A 188 13.95 -20.78 26.55
CA ARG A 188 13.56 -20.50 27.93
C ARG A 188 12.06 -20.25 28.04
N PRO A 189 11.40 -20.65 29.14
CA PRO A 189 9.99 -20.37 29.36
C PRO A 189 9.76 -18.86 29.57
N LEU A 190 8.91 -18.26 28.77
CA LEU A 190 8.43 -16.89 28.93
C LEU A 190 6.96 -16.91 29.34
N ARG A 191 6.69 -16.44 30.55
CA ARG A 191 5.31 -16.18 31.03
C ARG A 191 4.84 -14.84 30.47
N LEU A 192 3.92 -14.89 29.51
CA LEU A 192 3.24 -13.70 29.00
C LEU A 192 2.25 -13.21 30.07
N HIS A 193 2.65 -12.19 30.83
CA HIS A 193 1.74 -11.51 31.73
C HIS A 193 0.76 -10.71 30.85
N GLY A 194 -0.55 -10.93 31.03
CA GLY A 194 -1.67 -10.38 30.22
C GLY A 194 -1.83 -8.84 30.22
N ALA A 195 -0.82 -8.10 30.63
CA ALA A 195 -0.69 -6.69 30.29
C ALA A 195 0.73 -6.48 29.77
N ARG A 196 0.85 -6.06 28.51
CA ARG A 196 2.00 -5.26 28.13
C ARG A 196 2.02 -4.07 29.08
N THR A 197 2.87 -4.13 30.11
CA THR A 197 3.28 -2.91 30.79
C THR A 197 3.75 -1.99 29.69
N ALA A 198 3.23 -0.76 29.68
CA ALA A 198 3.58 0.19 28.63
C ALA A 198 5.13 0.19 28.54
N PRO A 199 5.76 -0.12 27.39
CA PRO A 199 7.18 -0.50 27.37
C PRO A 199 8.14 0.55 27.94
N TRP A 200 7.67 1.80 27.98
CA TRP A 200 8.33 2.97 28.56
C TRP A 200 8.14 3.12 30.08
N PHE A 201 7.38 2.26 30.75
CA PHE A 201 7.04 2.39 32.18
C PHE A 201 8.10 1.72 33.07
N SER A 202 9.06 2.52 33.52
CA SER A 202 10.18 2.06 34.37
C SER A 202 9.78 1.82 35.84
N THR A 203 10.69 1.19 36.58
CA THR A 203 10.64 1.07 38.05
C THR A 203 10.56 2.43 38.73
N ASP A 204 11.26 3.43 38.20
CA ASP A 204 11.27 4.79 38.76
C ASP A 204 9.91 5.48 38.58
N LEU A 205 9.28 5.33 37.41
CA LEU A 205 7.92 5.81 37.18
C LEU A 205 6.90 5.12 38.10
N ARG A 206 7.14 3.84 38.42
CA ARG A 206 6.32 3.11 39.40
C ARG A 206 6.48 3.72 40.80
N ALA A 207 7.70 4.00 41.24
CA ALA A 207 7.99 4.63 42.52
C ALA A 207 7.38 6.03 42.62
N MET A 208 7.52 6.87 41.59
CA MET A 208 6.92 8.21 41.54
C MET A 208 5.39 8.15 41.63
N LYS A 209 4.75 7.18 40.98
CA LYS A 209 3.30 6.96 41.06
C LYS A 209 2.86 6.53 42.46
N GLN A 210 3.61 5.63 43.10
CA GLN A 210 3.33 5.20 44.47
C GLN A 210 3.45 6.38 45.45
N LEU A 211 4.47 7.22 45.30
CA LEU A 211 4.64 8.44 46.09
C LEU A 211 3.46 9.41 45.90
N LEU A 212 3.05 9.66 44.65
CA LEU A 212 1.87 10.49 44.36
C LEU A 212 0.61 9.95 45.07
N ARG A 213 0.37 8.63 45.02
CA ARG A 213 -0.78 8.01 45.71
C ARG A 213 -0.69 8.07 47.24
N ARG A 214 0.52 8.07 47.81
CA ARG A 214 0.73 8.28 49.25
C ARG A 214 0.37 9.72 49.64
N LEU A 215 0.86 10.70 48.88
CA LEU A 215 0.56 12.12 49.10
C LEU A 215 -0.93 12.44 48.90
N GLU A 216 -1.58 11.88 47.88
CA GLU A 216 -3.03 12.04 47.67
C GLU A 216 -3.86 11.49 48.84
N ARG A 217 -3.46 10.33 49.40
CA ARG A 217 -4.12 9.76 50.58
C ARG A 217 -3.91 10.61 51.83
N ARG A 218 -2.72 11.21 51.99
CA ARG A 218 -2.43 12.14 53.09
C ARG A 218 -3.29 13.40 52.99
N TRP A 219 -3.30 14.05 51.83
CA TRP A 219 -4.13 15.24 51.59
C TRP A 219 -5.63 14.99 51.79
N ARG A 220 -6.14 13.83 51.37
CA ARG A 220 -7.55 13.44 51.61
C ARG A 220 -7.90 13.27 53.09
N ARG A 221 -6.91 13.08 53.97
CA ARG A 221 -7.11 12.99 55.43
C ARG A 221 -6.95 14.35 56.11
N THR A 222 -5.97 15.12 55.67
CA THR A 222 -5.58 16.38 56.35
C THR A 222 -6.26 17.62 55.79
N HIS A 223 -6.67 17.58 54.51
CA HIS A 223 -7.17 18.73 53.74
C HIS A 223 -6.27 19.98 53.76
N SER A 224 -5.00 19.85 54.15
CA SER A 224 -4.08 20.99 54.28
C SER A 224 -3.60 21.51 52.91
N GLU A 225 -3.40 22.82 52.81
CA GLU A 225 -2.92 23.45 51.56
C GLU A 225 -1.44 23.10 51.27
N SER A 226 -0.66 22.79 52.32
CA SER A 226 0.71 22.28 52.20
C SER A 226 0.73 20.90 51.52
N ASP A 227 -0.12 19.97 51.95
CA ASP A 227 -0.24 18.65 51.33
C ASP A 227 -0.79 18.75 49.89
N ARG A 228 -1.73 19.68 49.64
CA ARG A 228 -2.24 19.96 48.29
C ARG A 228 -1.14 20.44 47.34
N THR A 229 -0.24 21.30 47.83
CA THR A 229 0.90 21.81 47.08
C THR A 229 1.89 20.69 46.76
N GLN A 230 2.17 19.79 47.72
CA GLN A 230 3.02 18.62 47.50
C GLN A 230 2.43 17.64 46.47
N VAL A 231 1.10 17.39 46.53
CA VAL A 231 0.42 16.57 45.51
C VAL A 231 0.53 17.20 44.13
N ARG A 232 0.33 18.52 44.01
CA ARG A 232 0.45 19.24 42.73
C ARG A 232 1.88 19.17 42.18
N ALA A 233 2.89 19.40 43.02
CA ALA A 233 4.30 19.32 42.63
C ALA A 233 4.67 17.91 42.17
N GLN A 234 4.34 16.88 42.96
CA GLN A 234 4.64 15.49 42.62
C GLN A 234 3.87 15.03 41.37
N ARG A 235 2.63 15.50 41.17
CA ARG A 235 1.86 15.22 39.96
C ARG A 235 2.53 15.81 38.72
N ARG A 236 3.03 17.06 38.79
CA ARG A 236 3.79 17.68 37.69
C ARG A 236 5.08 16.92 37.41
N ALA A 237 5.88 16.61 38.43
CA ALA A 237 7.12 15.84 38.29
C ALA A 237 6.86 14.47 37.64
N TYR A 238 5.82 13.77 38.08
CA TYR A 238 5.40 12.50 37.50
C TYR A 238 4.94 12.63 36.04
N GLN A 239 4.17 13.67 35.70
CA GLN A 239 3.73 13.94 34.32
C GLN A 239 4.92 14.23 33.39
N VAL A 240 5.89 15.03 33.84
CA VAL A 240 7.12 15.31 33.09
C VAL A 240 7.93 14.03 32.90
N ALA A 241 8.14 13.23 33.95
CA ALA A 241 8.87 11.98 33.86
C ALA A 241 8.20 10.98 32.89
N ILE A 242 6.87 10.87 32.89
CA ILE A 242 6.13 10.07 31.90
C ILE A 242 6.39 10.59 30.48
N ALA A 243 6.27 11.89 30.26
CA ALA A 243 6.46 12.49 28.94
C ALA A 243 7.88 12.22 28.42
N THR A 244 8.90 12.40 29.28
CA THR A 244 10.30 12.11 28.96
C THR A 244 10.53 10.63 28.65
N ALA A 245 10.02 9.72 29.47
CA ALA A 245 10.19 8.29 29.24
C ALA A 245 9.53 7.83 27.92
N LYS A 246 8.33 8.34 27.63
CA LYS A 246 7.66 8.12 26.33
C LYS A 246 8.48 8.69 25.18
N LYS A 247 8.98 9.92 25.31
CA LYS A 247 9.79 10.59 24.28
C LYS A 247 11.06 9.81 23.96
N ASN A 248 11.79 9.38 24.98
CA ASN A 248 13.02 8.58 24.82
C ASN A 248 12.71 7.25 24.14
N PHE A 249 11.67 6.55 24.61
CA PHE A 249 11.27 5.26 24.04
C PHE A 249 10.83 5.37 22.57
N PHE A 250 10.02 6.38 22.22
CA PHE A 250 9.58 6.57 20.83
C PHE A 250 10.68 7.05 19.91
N THR A 251 11.59 7.90 20.40
CA THR A 251 12.78 8.32 19.65
C THR A 251 13.64 7.11 19.30
N ALA A 252 13.93 6.24 20.28
CA ALA A 252 14.67 5.00 20.04
C ALA A 252 13.92 4.05 19.09
N SER A 253 12.60 3.93 19.23
CA SER A 253 11.77 3.09 18.36
C SER A 253 11.78 3.56 16.90
N ILE A 254 11.70 4.87 16.66
CA ILE A 254 11.77 5.48 15.32
C ILE A 254 13.18 5.36 14.75
N ALA A 255 14.22 5.62 15.54
CA ALA A 255 15.61 5.44 15.12
C ALA A 255 15.88 3.97 14.72
N SER A 256 15.36 3.00 15.47
CA SER A 256 15.47 1.58 15.13
C SER A 256 14.75 1.19 13.82
N ALA A 257 13.85 2.06 13.33
CA ALA A 257 13.07 1.89 12.11
C ALA A 257 13.57 2.75 10.93
N GLU A 258 14.70 3.46 11.08
CA GLU A 258 15.21 4.46 10.12
C GLU A 258 15.31 3.93 8.68
N ASN A 259 15.62 2.64 8.51
CA ASN A 259 15.76 1.99 7.21
C ASN A 259 14.51 1.22 6.74
N SER A 260 13.34 1.39 7.38
CA SER A 260 12.12 0.68 6.99
C SER A 260 10.85 1.49 7.20
N SER A 261 10.30 2.02 6.11
CA SER A 261 9.01 2.72 6.08
C SER A 261 7.86 1.88 6.63
N ARG A 262 7.84 0.55 6.39
CA ARG A 262 6.86 -0.37 6.97
C ARG A 262 6.99 -0.50 8.48
N ARG A 263 8.21 -0.60 9.01
CA ARG A 263 8.42 -0.64 10.47
C ARG A 263 8.05 0.70 11.09
N LEU A 264 8.39 1.81 10.45
CA LEU A 264 7.99 3.14 10.90
C LEU A 264 6.45 3.26 10.93
N PHE A 265 5.77 2.79 9.87
CA PHE A 265 4.31 2.72 9.82
C PHE A 265 3.74 1.86 10.95
N GLN A 266 4.28 0.66 11.16
CA GLN A 266 3.85 -0.23 12.23
C GLN A 266 4.09 0.35 13.61
N VAL A 267 5.24 0.98 13.84
CA VAL A 267 5.55 1.69 15.09
C VAL A 267 4.50 2.77 15.29
N VAL A 268 4.31 3.68 14.34
CA VAL A 268 3.34 4.78 14.49
C VAL A 268 1.90 4.28 14.65
N HIS A 269 1.48 3.27 13.87
CA HIS A 269 0.17 2.64 13.98
C HIS A 269 -0.02 2.05 15.38
N ASN A 270 0.90 1.20 15.85
CA ASN A 270 0.84 0.62 17.20
C ASN A 270 0.87 1.67 18.31
N LEU A 271 1.49 2.82 18.07
CA LEU A 271 1.60 3.91 19.04
C LEU A 271 0.34 4.73 19.17
N ALA A 272 -0.44 4.84 18.09
CA ALA A 272 -1.57 5.74 18.03
C ALA A 272 -2.91 5.01 18.05
N GLU A 273 -2.94 3.75 17.60
CA GLU A 273 -3.98 2.78 17.89
C GLU A 273 -3.29 1.59 18.57
N PRO A 274 -3.48 1.40 19.90
CA PRO A 274 -3.11 0.12 20.49
C PRO A 274 -3.83 -0.96 19.67
N PRO A 275 -3.17 -2.08 19.33
CA PRO A 275 -3.86 -3.17 18.67
C PRO A 275 -5.12 -3.44 19.47
N ALA A 276 -6.28 -3.48 18.81
CA ALA A 276 -7.51 -3.93 19.44
C ALA A 276 -7.12 -5.15 20.26
N THR A 277 -7.36 -5.10 21.57
CA THR A 277 -7.33 -6.31 22.36
C THR A 277 -8.38 -7.17 21.69
N SER A 278 -7.93 -8.06 20.80
CA SER A 278 -8.58 -9.34 20.62
C SER A 278 -8.87 -9.76 22.04
N GLY A 279 -10.16 -9.80 22.40
CA GLY A 279 -10.58 -10.41 23.66
C GLY A 279 -10.00 -11.82 23.74
N PRO A 280 -10.26 -12.56 24.81
CA PRO A 280 -10.01 -13.99 24.77
C PRO A 280 -10.62 -14.49 23.46
N SER A 281 -9.77 -14.98 22.57
CA SER A 281 -10.23 -15.66 21.38
C SER A 281 -11.05 -16.81 21.92
N THR A 282 -12.38 -16.62 21.94
CA THR A 282 -13.30 -17.71 21.63
C THR A 282 -12.62 -18.51 20.54
N GLY A 283 -12.38 -19.80 20.80
CA GLY A 283 -11.45 -20.65 20.04
C GLY A 283 -11.44 -20.35 18.54
N HIS A 284 -10.26 -20.44 17.92
CA HIS A 284 -10.09 -20.23 16.48
C HIS A 284 -11.33 -20.74 15.72
N MET A 285 -12.16 -19.83 15.18
CA MET A 285 -13.46 -20.20 14.59
C MET A 285 -13.31 -21.25 13.49
N PHE A 286 -12.12 -21.33 12.91
CA PHE A 286 -11.71 -22.30 11.92
C PHE A 286 -10.40 -22.95 12.35
N SER A 287 -10.30 -24.27 12.22
CA SER A 287 -9.05 -25.00 12.44
C SER A 287 -8.04 -24.73 11.32
N CYS A 288 -6.78 -25.10 11.55
CA CYS A 288 -5.77 -25.02 10.50
C CYS A 288 -6.12 -25.92 9.29
N ASN A 289 -6.72 -27.09 9.54
CA ASN A 289 -7.16 -28.01 8.48
C ASN A 289 -8.34 -27.46 7.68
N ASP A 290 -9.27 -26.72 8.31
CA ASP A 290 -10.37 -26.08 7.60
C ASP A 290 -9.85 -25.04 6.59
N PHE A 291 -8.88 -24.21 7.00
CA PHE A 291 -8.24 -23.27 6.09
C PHE A 291 -7.46 -23.97 4.97
N ALA A 292 -6.73 -25.04 5.29
CA ALA A 292 -5.95 -25.79 4.30
C ALA A 292 -6.88 -26.38 3.23
N LYS A 293 -7.96 -27.03 3.66
CA LYS A 293 -8.99 -27.59 2.79
C LYS A 293 -9.67 -26.49 1.97
N PHE A 294 -10.11 -25.39 2.59
CA PHE A 294 -10.76 -24.29 1.88
C PHE A 294 -9.89 -23.71 0.76
N PHE A 295 -8.61 -23.46 1.04
CA PHE A 295 -7.71 -22.93 0.01
C PHE A 295 -7.48 -23.94 -1.12
N ALA A 296 -7.35 -25.24 -0.80
CA ALA A 296 -7.18 -26.27 -1.81
C ALA A 296 -8.42 -26.49 -2.67
N ASP A 297 -9.59 -26.67 -2.04
CA ASP A 297 -10.88 -26.89 -2.70
C ASP A 297 -11.20 -25.72 -3.64
N LYS A 298 -10.91 -24.48 -3.23
CA LYS A 298 -11.09 -23.31 -4.08
C LYS A 298 -10.27 -23.40 -5.37
N ILE A 299 -9.01 -23.87 -5.32
CA ILE A 299 -8.17 -24.00 -6.51
C ILE A 299 -8.64 -25.17 -7.36
N ALA A 300 -8.99 -26.30 -6.74
CA ALA A 300 -9.54 -27.46 -7.44
C ALA A 300 -10.81 -27.09 -8.22
N GLN A 301 -11.74 -26.37 -7.59
CA GLN A 301 -12.96 -25.87 -8.21
C GLN A 301 -12.66 -24.92 -9.38
N ILE A 302 -11.73 -23.97 -9.22
CA ILE A 302 -11.34 -23.08 -10.32
C ILE A 302 -10.81 -23.90 -11.51
N ARG A 303 -10.00 -24.92 -11.27
CA ARG A 303 -9.47 -25.79 -12.33
C ARG A 303 -10.58 -26.57 -13.02
N GLU A 304 -11.46 -27.23 -12.27
CA GLU A 304 -12.59 -27.98 -12.83
C GLU A 304 -13.50 -27.10 -13.70
N GLU A 305 -13.80 -25.88 -13.24
CA GLU A 305 -14.58 -24.93 -14.00
C GLU A 305 -13.87 -24.49 -15.30
N VAL A 306 -12.54 -24.26 -15.27
CA VAL A 306 -11.79 -23.98 -16.50
C VAL A 306 -11.81 -25.17 -17.46
N ASP A 307 -11.64 -26.39 -16.95
CA ASP A 307 -11.61 -27.61 -17.75
C ASP A 307 -12.94 -27.83 -18.49
N SER A 308 -14.06 -27.53 -17.86
CA SER A 308 -15.38 -27.57 -18.50
C SER A 308 -15.56 -26.54 -19.63
N THR A 309 -14.89 -25.39 -19.54
CA THR A 309 -14.94 -24.35 -20.60
C THR A 309 -14.05 -24.64 -21.80
N VAL A 310 -12.98 -25.42 -21.62
CA VAL A 310 -12.00 -25.75 -22.69
C VAL A 310 -12.58 -26.74 -23.73
N GLY A 311 -13.72 -27.38 -23.44
CA GLY A 311 -14.33 -28.41 -24.28
C GLY A 311 -14.94 -27.99 -25.63
N ALA A 312 -14.88 -26.71 -26.04
CA ALA A 312 -15.63 -26.23 -27.22
C ALA A 312 -14.95 -25.15 -28.10
N GLY A 313 -13.62 -25.07 -28.21
CA GLY A 313 -12.99 -24.07 -29.09
C GLY A 313 -11.60 -24.43 -29.63
N PRO A 314 -11.26 -24.03 -30.88
CA PRO A 314 -9.93 -24.22 -31.45
C PRO A 314 -8.98 -23.19 -30.84
N GLY A 315 -7.89 -23.62 -30.21
CA GLY A 315 -6.93 -22.64 -29.70
C GLY A 315 -5.93 -23.12 -28.67
N ARG A 316 -5.33 -24.30 -28.84
CA ARG A 316 -3.89 -24.35 -28.58
C ARG A 316 -3.24 -23.52 -29.69
N GLU A 317 -3.33 -22.18 -29.61
CA GLU A 317 -2.27 -21.36 -30.18
C GLU A 317 -1.05 -21.71 -29.31
N SER A 318 -0.42 -22.82 -29.70
CA SER A 318 0.95 -23.14 -29.36
C SER A 318 1.69 -21.84 -29.61
N ALA A 319 2.19 -21.23 -28.53
CA ALA A 319 3.17 -20.16 -28.64
C ALA A 319 4.10 -20.60 -29.76
N ARG A 320 4.17 -19.82 -30.86
CA ARG A 320 4.96 -20.18 -32.04
C ARG A 320 6.25 -20.80 -31.50
N VAL A 321 6.38 -22.12 -31.64
CA VAL A 321 7.63 -22.81 -31.39
C VAL A 321 8.49 -22.34 -32.55
N LEU A 322 9.01 -21.12 -32.43
CA LEU A 322 10.31 -20.82 -32.98
C LEU A 322 11.15 -21.95 -32.40
N SER A 323 11.60 -22.84 -33.26
CA SER A 323 12.56 -23.86 -32.88
C SER A 323 13.81 -23.11 -32.39
N SER A 324 13.82 -22.70 -31.13
CA SER A 324 14.94 -21.99 -30.55
C SER A 324 15.99 -23.04 -30.27
N GLN A 325 17.17 -22.85 -30.85
CA GLN A 325 18.35 -23.54 -30.37
C GLN A 325 18.43 -23.33 -28.85
N VAL A 326 18.83 -24.35 -28.11
CA VAL A 326 19.04 -24.21 -26.67
C VAL A 326 20.18 -23.21 -26.48
N GLU A 327 19.87 -22.03 -25.95
CA GLU A 327 20.83 -20.95 -25.71
C GLU A 327 21.22 -20.84 -24.24
N TRP A 328 20.44 -21.44 -23.34
CA TRP A 328 20.65 -21.39 -21.89
C TRP A 328 20.49 -22.77 -21.23
N ASP A 329 21.53 -23.59 -21.37
CA ASP A 329 21.54 -24.99 -20.90
C ASP A 329 22.02 -25.16 -19.44
N GLN A 330 22.79 -24.17 -18.94
CA GLN A 330 23.40 -24.21 -17.61
C GLN A 330 23.38 -22.85 -16.91
N PHE A 331 23.30 -22.88 -15.58
CA PHE A 331 23.49 -21.69 -14.74
C PHE A 331 24.98 -21.39 -14.54
N GLN A 332 25.30 -20.12 -14.41
CA GLN A 332 26.61 -19.66 -13.94
C GLN A 332 26.74 -19.92 -12.44
N SER A 333 27.91 -20.42 -12.02
CA SER A 333 28.23 -20.57 -10.60
C SER A 333 28.40 -19.20 -9.93
N VAL A 334 27.95 -19.08 -8.68
CA VAL A 334 28.12 -17.88 -7.87
C VAL A 334 29.46 -17.85 -7.15
N THR A 335 30.08 -16.68 -7.11
CA THR A 335 31.29 -16.40 -6.34
C THR A 335 30.97 -16.05 -4.89
N SER A 336 31.99 -15.91 -4.04
CA SER A 336 31.79 -15.46 -2.65
C SER A 336 31.26 -14.02 -2.59
N GLU A 337 31.70 -13.15 -3.50
CA GLU A 337 31.20 -11.77 -3.62
C GLU A 337 29.73 -11.74 -4.05
N ASP A 338 29.33 -12.64 -4.96
CA ASP A 338 27.93 -12.80 -5.34
C ASP A 338 27.07 -13.20 -4.14
N VAL A 339 27.52 -14.16 -3.32
CA VAL A 339 26.78 -14.58 -2.11
C VAL A 339 26.60 -13.42 -1.13
N ASP A 340 27.63 -12.61 -0.90
CA ASP A 340 27.51 -11.42 -0.06
C ASP A 340 26.53 -10.38 -0.62
N ARG A 341 26.54 -10.19 -1.95
CA ARG A 341 25.58 -9.33 -2.65
C ARG A 341 24.14 -9.86 -2.51
N LEU A 342 23.95 -11.17 -2.73
CA LEU A 342 22.65 -11.85 -2.61
C LEU A 342 22.10 -11.71 -1.19
N LEU A 343 22.91 -12.02 -0.17
CA LEU A 343 22.54 -11.85 1.23
C LEU A 343 22.18 -10.40 1.54
N GLY A 344 22.95 -9.44 1.03
CA GLY A 344 22.66 -8.01 1.16
C GLY A 344 21.23 -7.66 0.68
N ARG A 345 20.84 -8.19 -0.49
CA ARG A 345 19.55 -7.91 -1.15
C ARG A 345 18.35 -8.65 -0.54
N VAL A 346 18.53 -9.87 -0.03
CA VAL A 346 17.42 -10.67 0.53
C VAL A 346 16.95 -10.09 1.87
N LYS A 347 15.63 -9.94 2.04
CA LYS A 347 15.03 -9.49 3.31
C LYS A 347 15.13 -10.62 4.35
N PRO A 348 15.58 -10.35 5.58
CA PRO A 348 15.67 -11.36 6.65
C PRO A 348 14.28 -11.67 7.23
N THR A 349 13.42 -12.31 6.44
CA THR A 349 12.12 -12.81 6.88
C THR A 349 12.28 -14.24 7.37
N THR A 350 12.02 -14.47 8.65
CA THR A 350 12.17 -15.79 9.27
C THR A 350 10.95 -16.67 9.06
N CYS A 351 11.21 -17.85 8.50
CA CYS A 351 10.27 -18.95 8.40
C CYS A 351 10.22 -19.73 9.71
N LEU A 352 9.09 -20.40 9.99
CA LEU A 352 9.00 -21.36 11.09
C LEU A 352 9.96 -22.55 10.88
N LEU A 353 10.21 -22.89 9.61
CA LEU A 353 11.11 -23.97 9.19
C LEU A 353 12.58 -23.55 9.16
N ASP A 354 12.90 -22.28 9.40
CA ASP A 354 14.30 -21.85 9.47
C ASP A 354 14.95 -22.39 10.76
N PRO A 355 16.20 -22.91 10.70
CA PRO A 355 16.87 -23.45 11.88
C PRO A 355 17.18 -22.36 12.91
N CYS A 356 17.35 -21.11 12.47
CA CYS A 356 17.56 -19.96 13.33
C CYS A 356 17.02 -18.67 12.68
N PRO A 357 16.89 -17.57 13.44
CA PRO A 357 16.43 -16.30 12.88
C PRO A 357 17.30 -15.81 11.73
N SER A 358 16.70 -15.52 10.58
CA SER A 358 17.42 -15.14 9.34
C SER A 358 18.26 -13.88 9.46
N TRP A 359 17.95 -12.98 10.42
CA TRP A 359 18.78 -11.82 10.70
C TRP A 359 20.15 -12.21 11.28
N LEU A 360 20.23 -13.32 12.03
CA LEU A 360 21.47 -13.84 12.59
C LEU A 360 22.35 -14.41 11.50
N ILE A 361 21.76 -15.15 10.54
CA ILE A 361 22.45 -15.63 9.34
C ILE A 361 23.07 -14.46 8.57
N LYS A 362 22.31 -13.37 8.34
CA LYS A 362 22.82 -12.17 7.66
C LYS A 362 23.94 -11.48 8.45
N ALA A 363 23.81 -11.40 9.77
CA ALA A 363 24.82 -10.78 10.63
C ALA A 363 26.10 -11.62 10.71
N SER A 364 25.98 -12.94 10.55
CA SER A 364 27.06 -13.91 10.61
C SER A 364 27.63 -14.29 9.24
N ARG A 365 27.46 -13.46 8.21
CA ARG A 365 27.82 -13.78 6.80
C ARG A 365 29.27 -14.21 6.58
N GLU A 366 30.25 -13.61 7.27
CA GLU A 366 31.68 -13.88 7.06
C GLU A 366 32.05 -15.34 7.35
N GLY A 367 31.46 -15.96 8.37
CA GLY A 367 31.66 -17.37 8.71
C GLY A 367 30.76 -18.35 7.97
N LEU A 368 29.68 -17.88 7.33
CA LEU A 368 28.68 -18.75 6.68
C LEU A 368 28.74 -18.72 5.15
N GLY A 369 29.45 -17.75 4.56
CA GLY A 369 29.48 -17.46 3.13
C GLY A 369 29.91 -18.67 2.28
N ASN A 370 30.95 -19.39 2.68
CA ASN A 370 31.43 -20.58 1.94
C ASN A 370 30.39 -21.70 1.89
N GLY A 371 29.70 -21.96 3.00
CA GLY A 371 28.64 -22.97 3.05
C GLY A 371 27.43 -22.58 2.20
N LEU A 372 27.02 -21.30 2.25
CA LEU A 372 25.97 -20.78 1.38
C LEU A 372 26.34 -20.90 -0.10
N ARG A 373 27.56 -20.53 -0.46
CA ARG A 373 28.09 -20.67 -1.83
C ARG A 373 28.03 -22.13 -2.29
N GLY A 374 28.46 -23.06 -1.44
CA GLY A 374 28.40 -24.49 -1.73
C GLY A 374 26.98 -24.98 -2.00
N VAL A 375 26.02 -24.63 -1.13
CA VAL A 375 24.60 -24.99 -1.30
C VAL A 375 24.03 -24.43 -2.61
N VAL A 376 24.26 -23.14 -2.89
CA VAL A 376 23.75 -22.49 -4.11
C VAL A 376 24.36 -23.16 -5.35
N ASN A 377 25.68 -23.30 -5.43
CA ASN A 377 26.34 -23.87 -6.60
C ASN A 377 26.01 -25.35 -6.80
N ALA A 378 25.85 -26.14 -5.72
CA ALA A 378 25.38 -27.51 -5.82
C ALA A 378 23.98 -27.57 -6.46
N SER A 379 23.03 -26.76 -5.96
CA SER A 379 21.67 -26.69 -6.51
C SER A 379 21.66 -26.29 -7.99
N LEU A 380 22.43 -25.26 -8.37
CA LEU A 380 22.51 -24.78 -9.74
C LEU A 380 23.11 -25.83 -10.70
N ARG A 381 24.20 -26.48 -10.29
CA ARG A 381 24.91 -27.49 -11.09
C ARG A 381 24.11 -28.79 -11.24
N GLU A 382 23.42 -29.21 -10.19
CA GLU A 382 22.57 -30.41 -10.20
C GLU A 382 21.28 -30.21 -11.00
N GLY A 383 20.92 -28.96 -11.31
CA GLY A 383 19.62 -28.67 -11.91
C GLY A 383 18.47 -29.03 -10.97
N ALA A 384 18.63 -28.86 -9.65
CA ALA A 384 17.62 -29.25 -8.67
C ALA A 384 17.46 -28.22 -7.55
N PHE A 385 16.22 -27.84 -7.25
CA PHE A 385 15.91 -27.06 -6.04
C PHE A 385 15.82 -28.01 -4.83
N PRO A 386 16.47 -27.72 -3.70
CA PRO A 386 16.55 -28.68 -2.60
C PRO A 386 15.19 -29.04 -1.99
N ASP A 387 14.93 -30.34 -1.82
CA ASP A 387 13.66 -30.88 -1.32
C ASP A 387 13.29 -30.37 0.09
N PRO A 388 14.22 -30.26 1.07
CA PRO A 388 13.91 -29.72 2.39
C PRO A 388 13.42 -28.26 2.38
N LEU A 389 13.58 -27.55 1.25
CA LEU A 389 13.17 -26.15 1.09
C LEU A 389 11.85 -26.00 0.32
N LYS A 390 11.22 -27.10 -0.13
CA LYS A 390 9.98 -27.09 -0.93
C LYS A 390 8.72 -26.88 -0.09
N GLU A 391 8.79 -27.09 1.23
CA GLU A 391 7.67 -26.88 2.15
C GLU A 391 7.40 -25.38 2.40
N ALA A 392 6.13 -24.98 2.27
CA ALA A 392 5.65 -23.62 2.52
C ALA A 392 4.76 -23.55 3.76
N VAL A 393 5.00 -22.57 4.63
CA VAL A 393 4.10 -22.30 5.78
C VAL A 393 3.14 -21.17 5.44
N ILE A 394 1.86 -21.49 5.28
CA ILE A 394 0.79 -20.55 4.97
C ILE A 394 0.29 -19.88 6.24
N LYS A 395 0.24 -18.55 6.22
CA LYS A 395 -0.42 -17.74 7.24
C LYS A 395 -1.67 -17.10 6.65
N PRO A 396 -2.89 -17.48 7.08
CA PRO A 396 -4.11 -16.83 6.65
C PRO A 396 -4.13 -15.39 7.14
N LEU A 397 -4.13 -14.43 6.22
CA LEU A 397 -4.21 -13.01 6.55
C LEU A 397 -5.51 -12.40 6.02
N LEU A 398 -6.26 -11.74 6.89
CA LEU A 398 -7.48 -11.04 6.51
C LEU A 398 -7.15 -9.94 5.48
N LYS A 399 -7.88 -9.93 4.35
CA LYS A 399 -7.65 -9.02 3.21
C LYS A 399 -7.72 -7.55 3.62
N LYS A 400 -8.64 -7.20 4.52
CA LYS A 400 -8.83 -5.87 5.10
C LYS A 400 -9.32 -6.01 6.54
N PRO A 401 -8.88 -5.16 7.48
CA PRO A 401 -9.33 -5.23 8.88
C PRO A 401 -10.84 -5.08 9.08
N SER A 402 -11.53 -4.40 8.15
CA SER A 402 -12.97 -4.14 8.21
C SER A 402 -13.83 -5.29 7.68
N LEU A 403 -13.23 -6.35 7.15
CA LEU A 403 -13.97 -7.50 6.63
C LEU A 403 -14.30 -8.46 7.76
N ASP A 404 -15.40 -9.19 7.58
CA ASP A 404 -15.82 -10.19 8.55
C ASP A 404 -14.79 -11.34 8.65
N ALA A 405 -14.30 -11.57 9.86
CA ALA A 405 -13.32 -12.60 10.19
C ALA A 405 -13.94 -14.01 10.23
N ALA A 406 -15.28 -14.12 10.32
CA ALA A 406 -16.01 -15.38 10.24
C ALA A 406 -16.20 -15.87 8.79
N THR A 407 -15.68 -15.16 7.79
CA THR A 407 -15.78 -15.56 6.38
C THR A 407 -14.40 -15.96 5.83
N MET A 408 -14.17 -17.24 5.54
CA MET A 408 -12.87 -17.74 5.03
C MET A 408 -12.43 -17.08 3.70
N ALA A 409 -13.39 -16.72 2.83
CA ALA A 409 -13.13 -16.01 1.58
C ALA A 409 -12.47 -14.64 1.78
N ASN A 410 -12.52 -14.06 2.99
CA ASN A 410 -11.86 -12.81 3.34
C ASN A 410 -10.38 -12.97 3.67
N TYR A 411 -9.83 -14.18 3.68
CA TYR A 411 -8.41 -14.44 3.98
C TYR A 411 -7.58 -14.63 2.70
N ARG A 412 -6.29 -14.29 2.78
CA ARG A 412 -5.26 -14.57 1.76
C ARG A 412 -4.28 -15.63 2.29
N PRO A 413 -3.93 -16.65 1.48
CA PRO A 413 -2.91 -17.62 1.84
C PRO A 413 -1.51 -17.05 1.55
N VAL A 414 -0.86 -16.43 2.53
CA VAL A 414 0.50 -15.90 2.34
C VAL A 414 1.54 -16.95 2.70
N SER A 415 2.37 -17.34 1.74
CA SER A 415 3.44 -18.32 1.94
C SER A 415 4.65 -17.70 2.64
N ASN A 416 5.01 -18.26 3.79
CA ASN A 416 6.27 -18.01 4.46
C ASN A 416 7.25 -19.14 4.10
N LEU A 417 8.19 -18.83 3.19
CA LEU A 417 9.18 -19.78 2.69
C LEU A 417 10.51 -19.70 3.47
N PRO A 418 11.25 -20.82 3.58
CA PRO A 418 12.59 -20.85 4.19
C PRO A 418 13.55 -19.80 3.62
N PHE A 419 14.34 -19.19 4.48
CA PHE A 419 15.27 -18.12 4.10
C PHE A 419 16.35 -18.60 3.13
N LEU A 420 16.90 -19.80 3.35
CA LEU A 420 17.92 -20.38 2.46
C LEU A 420 17.38 -20.58 1.04
N GLY A 421 16.13 -21.06 0.90
CA GLY A 421 15.45 -21.18 -0.39
C GLY A 421 15.40 -19.85 -1.13
N LYS A 422 15.03 -18.76 -0.44
CA LYS A 422 15.00 -17.41 -1.03
C LYS A 422 16.38 -16.91 -1.50
N VAL A 423 17.48 -17.39 -0.90
CA VAL A 423 18.84 -17.06 -1.35
C VAL A 423 19.14 -17.76 -2.67
N ILE A 424 18.85 -19.06 -2.77
CA ILE A 424 19.01 -19.83 -4.01
C ILE A 424 18.12 -19.26 -5.12
N GLU A 425 16.85 -19.02 -4.84
CA GLU A 425 15.91 -18.41 -5.79
C GLU A 425 16.39 -17.04 -6.27
N ARG A 426 17.05 -16.24 -5.42
CA ARG A 426 17.60 -14.94 -5.82
C ARG A 426 18.75 -15.09 -6.82
N ALA A 427 19.62 -16.09 -6.63
CA ALA A 427 20.70 -16.38 -7.57
C ALA A 427 20.13 -16.74 -8.96
N VAL A 428 19.12 -17.62 -8.99
CA VAL A 428 18.42 -17.97 -10.22
C VAL A 428 17.68 -16.77 -10.82
N ALA A 429 17.05 -15.93 -10.00
CA ALA A 429 16.34 -14.75 -10.46
C ALA A 429 17.26 -13.72 -11.12
N GLU A 430 18.49 -13.53 -10.62
CA GLU A 430 19.46 -12.63 -11.26
C GLU A 430 19.84 -13.12 -12.67
N GLN A 431 20.03 -14.43 -12.84
CA GLN A 431 20.35 -15.03 -14.14
C GLN A 431 19.15 -15.05 -15.10
N LEU A 432 17.95 -15.39 -14.62
CA LEU A 432 16.72 -15.34 -15.41
C LEU A 432 16.41 -13.91 -15.87
N GLN A 433 16.64 -12.90 -15.03
CA GLN A 433 16.41 -11.50 -15.37
C GLN A 433 17.32 -11.05 -16.52
N ALA A 434 18.61 -11.42 -16.46
CA ALA A 434 19.55 -11.12 -17.52
C ALA A 434 19.12 -11.74 -18.86
N ARG A 435 18.62 -12.98 -18.84
CA ARG A 435 18.08 -13.64 -20.05
C ARG A 435 16.84 -12.98 -20.61
N LEU A 436 15.90 -12.57 -19.75
CA LEU A 436 14.70 -11.86 -20.20
C LEU A 436 15.02 -10.49 -20.82
N GLU A 437 16.09 -9.83 -20.35
CA GLU A 437 16.58 -8.56 -20.90
C GLU A 437 17.31 -8.76 -22.23
N GLU A 438 18.13 -9.80 -22.35
CA GLU A 438 18.85 -10.16 -23.59
C GLU A 438 17.90 -10.54 -24.73
N ALA A 439 16.85 -11.30 -24.42
CA ALA A 439 15.88 -11.79 -25.41
C ALA A 439 14.73 -10.81 -25.71
N ASP A 440 14.66 -9.65 -25.04
CA ASP A 440 13.52 -8.70 -25.07
C ASP A 440 12.14 -9.39 -24.99
N HIS A 441 12.04 -10.44 -24.16
CA HIS A 441 10.91 -11.36 -24.22
C HIS A 441 9.63 -10.81 -23.57
N LEU A 442 9.76 -9.88 -22.63
CA LEU A 442 8.63 -9.34 -21.87
C LEU A 442 7.85 -8.32 -22.69
N ASP A 443 6.51 -8.42 -22.65
CA ASP A 443 5.63 -7.44 -23.28
C ASP A 443 5.99 -5.99 -22.86
N PRO A 444 6.16 -5.04 -23.80
CA PRO A 444 6.53 -3.66 -23.49
C PRO A 444 5.55 -2.94 -22.55
N PHE A 445 4.29 -3.39 -22.49
CA PHE A 445 3.22 -2.82 -21.69
C PHE A 445 2.97 -3.59 -20.38
N GLN A 446 3.71 -4.67 -20.11
CA GLN A 446 3.80 -5.27 -18.78
C GLN A 446 4.70 -4.42 -17.89
N SER A 447 4.14 -3.82 -16.85
CA SER A 447 4.83 -2.94 -15.89
C SER A 447 5.00 -3.56 -14.51
N GLY A 448 4.28 -4.65 -14.22
CA GLY A 448 4.36 -5.35 -12.93
C GLY A 448 5.71 -6.04 -12.75
N PHE A 449 6.29 -5.91 -11.55
CA PHE A 449 7.53 -6.59 -11.15
C PHE A 449 8.76 -6.36 -12.03
N ARG A 450 8.74 -5.34 -12.89
CA ARG A 450 9.88 -4.97 -13.73
C ARG A 450 10.67 -3.81 -13.13
N PRO A 451 12.02 -3.83 -13.22
CA PRO A 451 12.82 -2.65 -12.97
C PRO A 451 12.35 -1.48 -13.82
N HIS A 452 12.51 -0.25 -13.32
CA HIS A 452 12.18 1.00 -14.03
C HIS A 452 10.69 1.25 -14.35
N HIS A 453 9.80 0.31 -14.06
CA HIS A 453 8.36 0.41 -14.22
C HIS A 453 7.66 0.62 -12.87
N GLY A 454 6.46 1.18 -12.88
CA GLY A 454 5.64 1.32 -11.67
C GLY A 454 4.17 1.61 -12.00
N THR A 455 3.32 1.62 -10.98
CA THR A 455 1.89 1.94 -11.16
C THR A 455 1.70 3.34 -11.76
N GLU A 456 2.53 4.29 -11.32
CA GLU A 456 2.49 5.68 -11.81
C GLU A 456 2.88 5.77 -13.30
N THR A 457 3.84 4.98 -13.80
CA THR A 457 4.23 5.03 -15.22
C THR A 457 3.13 4.49 -16.12
N ALA A 458 2.54 3.36 -15.74
CA ALA A 458 1.43 2.73 -16.48
C ALA A 458 0.20 3.65 -16.50
N LEU A 459 -0.19 4.21 -15.35
CA LEU A 459 -1.33 5.12 -15.28
C LEU A 459 -1.10 6.44 -16.03
N VAL A 460 0.11 6.98 -16.01
CA VAL A 460 0.43 8.20 -16.77
C VAL A 460 0.27 7.95 -18.27
N ALA A 461 0.76 6.81 -18.78
CA ALA A 461 0.59 6.44 -20.17
C ALA A 461 -0.89 6.23 -20.54
N LEU A 462 -1.62 5.43 -19.76
CA LEU A 462 -3.05 5.19 -19.96
C LEU A 462 -3.86 6.50 -19.96
N VAL A 463 -3.68 7.34 -18.94
CA VAL A 463 -4.44 8.59 -18.82
C VAL A 463 -4.05 9.58 -19.92
N ASP A 464 -2.80 9.55 -20.40
CA ASP A 464 -2.39 10.31 -21.59
C ASP A 464 -3.16 9.81 -22.82
N ASP A 465 -3.25 8.50 -23.05
CA ASP A 465 -4.01 7.92 -24.17
C ASP A 465 -5.49 8.28 -24.15
N LEU A 466 -6.14 8.10 -23.02
CA LEU A 466 -7.56 8.46 -22.86
C LEU A 466 -7.80 9.97 -23.07
N ARG A 467 -6.87 10.83 -22.64
CA ARG A 467 -6.96 12.28 -22.89
C ARG A 467 -6.79 12.60 -24.37
N ARG A 468 -5.83 11.98 -25.05
CA ARG A 468 -5.58 12.19 -26.49
C ARG A 468 -6.78 11.75 -27.32
N ALA A 469 -7.41 10.63 -26.99
CA ALA A 469 -8.64 10.18 -27.64
C ALA A 469 -9.76 11.23 -27.48
N ARG A 470 -9.99 11.72 -26.25
CA ARG A 470 -10.97 12.79 -26.02
C ARG A 470 -10.63 14.08 -26.77
N ASP A 471 -9.35 14.46 -26.84
CA ASP A 471 -8.89 15.64 -27.59
C ASP A 471 -9.16 15.51 -29.11
N LYS A 472 -9.25 14.28 -29.63
CA LYS A 472 -9.68 13.97 -31.02
C LYS A 472 -11.20 13.91 -31.19
N GLY A 473 -11.97 14.11 -30.13
CA GLY A 473 -13.43 13.95 -30.13
C GLY A 473 -13.89 12.49 -30.10
N GLU A 474 -13.02 11.56 -29.70
CA GLU A 474 -13.35 10.13 -29.56
C GLU A 474 -13.92 9.83 -28.18
N SER A 475 -14.84 8.87 -28.12
CA SER A 475 -15.25 8.19 -26.89
C SER A 475 -14.35 6.99 -26.61
N CYS A 476 -14.29 6.51 -25.38
CA CYS A 476 -13.45 5.36 -25.01
C CYS A 476 -14.15 4.40 -24.05
N PHE A 477 -13.94 3.10 -24.26
CA PHE A 477 -14.10 2.10 -23.22
C PHE A 477 -12.77 1.87 -22.50
N LEU A 478 -12.81 1.74 -21.19
CA LEU A 478 -11.73 1.24 -20.36
C LEU A 478 -12.26 0.03 -19.57
N VAL A 479 -11.66 -1.14 -19.78
CA VAL A 479 -12.01 -2.38 -19.08
C VAL A 479 -10.84 -2.79 -18.20
N LEU A 480 -11.13 -3.06 -16.93
CA LEU A 480 -10.18 -3.55 -15.93
C LEU A 480 -10.51 -5.02 -15.65
N LEU A 481 -9.67 -5.93 -16.12
CA LEU A 481 -9.82 -7.37 -15.92
C LEU A 481 -9.17 -7.80 -14.59
N ASP A 482 -9.84 -8.71 -13.88
CA ASP A 482 -9.32 -9.38 -12.68
C ASP A 482 -9.25 -10.89 -12.91
N LEU A 483 -8.21 -11.52 -12.36
CA LEU A 483 -8.00 -12.96 -12.43
C LEU A 483 -8.34 -13.63 -11.09
N SER A 484 -9.02 -14.78 -11.16
CA SER A 484 -9.32 -15.59 -9.99
C SER A 484 -8.09 -16.41 -9.57
N ALA A 485 -7.46 -16.03 -8.45
CA ALA A 485 -6.35 -16.76 -7.85
C ALA A 485 -5.14 -16.98 -8.79
N ALA A 486 -4.78 -15.95 -9.56
CA ALA A 486 -3.85 -16.02 -10.69
C ALA A 486 -2.53 -16.77 -10.42
N PHE A 487 -1.87 -16.50 -9.29
CA PHE A 487 -0.61 -17.17 -8.93
C PHE A 487 -0.81 -18.64 -8.52
N ASP A 488 -1.95 -18.96 -7.94
CA ASP A 488 -2.25 -20.28 -7.38
C ASP A 488 -2.74 -21.27 -8.46
N THR A 489 -3.14 -20.76 -9.63
CA THR A 489 -3.68 -21.56 -10.75
C THR A 489 -2.69 -21.78 -11.89
N ILE A 490 -1.46 -21.24 -11.81
CA ILE A 490 -0.46 -21.40 -12.87
C ILE A 490 -0.19 -22.90 -13.13
N ASP A 491 -0.39 -23.34 -14.37
CA ASP A 491 -0.05 -24.70 -14.75
C ASP A 491 1.46 -24.87 -14.93
N HIS A 492 2.03 -25.89 -14.28
CA HIS A 492 3.47 -26.13 -14.30
C HIS A 492 3.98 -26.56 -15.67
N SER A 493 3.21 -27.36 -16.41
CA SER A 493 3.64 -27.83 -17.74
C SER A 493 3.72 -26.67 -18.72
N ILE A 494 2.66 -25.84 -18.78
CA ILE A 494 2.63 -24.65 -19.63
C ILE A 494 3.73 -23.66 -19.27
N LEU A 495 4.02 -23.48 -17.97
CA LEU A 495 5.11 -22.60 -17.54
C LEU A 495 6.49 -23.14 -17.98
N LEU A 496 6.72 -24.46 -17.90
CA LEU A 496 7.95 -25.09 -18.36
C LEU A 496 8.10 -24.97 -19.88
N ASP A 497 7.04 -25.21 -20.64
CA ASP A 497 7.06 -25.05 -22.11
C ASP A 497 7.45 -23.61 -22.51
N ARG A 498 6.97 -22.60 -21.77
CA ARG A 498 7.33 -21.20 -21.99
C ARG A 498 8.79 -20.89 -21.64
N LEU A 499 9.33 -21.53 -20.60
CA LEU A 499 10.75 -21.43 -20.26
C LEU A 499 11.62 -22.10 -21.32
N GLU A 500 11.20 -23.24 -21.87
CA GLU A 500 11.88 -23.88 -22.99
C GLU A 500 11.84 -22.99 -24.24
N GLY A 501 10.71 -22.30 -24.50
CA GLY A 501 10.58 -21.29 -25.55
C GLY A 501 11.45 -20.03 -25.36
N LEU A 502 12.00 -19.82 -24.16
CA LEU A 502 13.05 -18.82 -23.88
C LEU A 502 14.47 -19.33 -24.18
N GLY A 503 14.60 -20.54 -24.73
CA GLY A 503 15.88 -21.20 -24.96
C GLY A 503 16.47 -21.88 -23.73
N ALA A 504 15.69 -22.07 -22.64
CA ALA A 504 16.15 -22.79 -21.47
C ALA A 504 16.20 -24.31 -21.72
N GLY A 505 17.34 -24.92 -21.44
CA GLY A 505 17.57 -26.37 -21.59
C GLY A 505 18.30 -26.98 -20.40
N GLY A 506 18.71 -28.24 -20.55
CA GLY A 506 19.64 -28.93 -19.66
C GLY A 506 19.32 -28.78 -18.17
N THR A 507 20.32 -28.36 -17.40
CA THR A 507 20.20 -28.19 -15.94
C THR A 507 19.27 -27.04 -15.56
N VAL A 508 19.10 -26.03 -16.43
CA VAL A 508 18.23 -24.88 -16.17
C VAL A 508 16.77 -25.31 -16.10
N ILE A 509 16.28 -26.00 -17.14
CA ILE A 509 14.89 -26.44 -17.17
C ILE A 509 14.62 -27.54 -16.12
N GLN A 510 15.60 -28.41 -15.86
CA GLN A 510 15.52 -29.39 -14.77
C GLN A 510 15.35 -28.68 -13.42
N TRP A 511 16.06 -27.57 -13.19
CA TRP A 511 15.96 -26.83 -11.95
C TRP A 511 14.58 -26.20 -11.76
N PHE A 512 14.02 -25.57 -12.80
CA PHE A 512 12.67 -25.02 -12.73
C PHE A 512 11.62 -26.11 -12.52
N ARG A 513 11.76 -27.26 -13.20
CA ARG A 513 10.90 -28.43 -12.99
C ARG A 513 10.96 -28.92 -11.54
N SER A 514 12.17 -29.05 -10.98
CA SER A 514 12.37 -29.43 -9.57
C SER A 514 11.81 -28.37 -8.60
N PHE A 515 11.96 -27.08 -8.90
CA PHE A 515 11.44 -25.97 -8.09
C PHE A 515 9.91 -25.96 -8.00
N LEU A 516 9.22 -26.33 -9.09
CA LEU A 516 7.75 -26.34 -9.18
C LEU A 516 7.12 -27.61 -8.62
N LEU A 517 7.73 -28.77 -8.84
CA LEU A 517 7.19 -30.08 -8.46
C LEU A 517 7.53 -30.49 -7.02
N GLY A 518 6.73 -31.40 -6.46
CA GLY A 518 6.95 -31.96 -5.13
C GLY A 518 6.77 -30.96 -3.98
N ARG A 519 6.09 -29.85 -4.23
CA ARG A 519 5.83 -28.83 -3.21
C ARG A 519 4.67 -29.21 -2.31
N VAL A 520 4.81 -28.87 -1.04
CA VAL A 520 3.77 -29.06 -0.02
C VAL A 520 3.57 -27.76 0.76
N GLN A 521 2.37 -27.55 1.26
CA GLN A 521 2.04 -26.41 2.11
C GLN A 521 1.36 -26.85 3.41
N LYS A 522 1.58 -26.10 4.49
CA LYS A 522 0.89 -26.27 5.78
C LYS A 522 0.35 -24.94 6.25
N VAL A 523 -0.88 -24.91 6.76
CA VAL A 523 -1.48 -23.72 7.37
C VAL A 523 -1.15 -23.67 8.85
N VAL A 524 -0.68 -22.51 9.32
CA VAL A 524 -0.40 -22.26 10.74
C VAL A 524 -1.24 -21.11 11.25
N VAL A 525 -2.04 -21.37 12.28
CA VAL A 525 -2.85 -20.39 13.00
C VAL A 525 -2.54 -20.52 14.49
N GLY A 526 -2.05 -19.44 15.10
CA GLY A 526 -1.60 -19.49 16.49
C GLY A 526 -0.42 -20.45 16.68
N ASP A 527 -0.60 -21.44 17.54
CA ASP A 527 0.38 -22.49 17.84
C ASP A 527 -0.02 -23.85 17.20
N GLU A 528 -1.09 -23.89 16.40
CA GLU A 528 -1.57 -25.07 15.67
C GLU A 528 -1.06 -25.11 14.22
N CYS A 529 -1.02 -26.31 13.64
CA CYS A 529 -0.58 -26.56 12.27
C CYS A 529 -1.51 -27.57 11.60
N SER A 530 -1.80 -27.36 10.31
CA SER A 530 -2.53 -28.32 9.48
C SER A 530 -1.66 -29.51 9.09
N ASP A 531 -2.31 -30.54 8.57
CA ASP A 531 -1.64 -31.58 7.81
C ASP A 531 -0.99 -30.98 6.54
N PRO A 532 0.12 -31.58 6.04
CA PRO A 532 0.71 -31.18 4.78
C PRO A 532 -0.24 -31.41 3.60
N TRP A 533 -0.36 -30.41 2.74
CA TRP A 533 -1.14 -30.46 1.52
C TRP A 533 -0.24 -30.34 0.29
N ALA A 534 -0.33 -31.28 -0.66
CA ALA A 534 0.47 -31.24 -1.88
C ALA A 534 -0.05 -30.19 -2.88
N LEU A 535 0.88 -29.44 -3.48
CA LEU A 535 0.58 -28.44 -4.51
C LEU A 535 0.83 -29.04 -5.90
N THR A 536 -0.23 -29.13 -6.70
CA THR A 536 -0.18 -29.67 -8.08
C THR A 536 -0.14 -28.59 -9.16
N CYS A 537 -0.27 -27.32 -8.77
CA CYS A 537 -0.21 -26.14 -9.63
C CYS A 537 0.10 -24.90 -8.79
N GLY A 538 0.27 -23.79 -9.48
CA GLY A 538 0.57 -22.49 -8.90
C GLY A 538 2.05 -22.30 -8.58
N VAL A 539 2.41 -21.05 -8.30
CA VAL A 539 3.73 -20.68 -7.81
C VAL A 539 3.58 -19.99 -6.45
N PRO A 540 4.49 -20.23 -5.47
CA PRO A 540 4.28 -19.78 -4.10
C PRO A 540 4.15 -18.26 -3.94
N GLN A 541 3.12 -17.79 -3.25
CA GLN A 541 2.93 -16.37 -2.93
C GLN A 541 3.92 -15.91 -1.85
N GLY A 542 5.06 -15.36 -2.28
CA GLY A 542 6.16 -14.94 -1.39
C GLY A 542 7.53 -15.47 -1.79
N SER A 543 7.58 -16.30 -2.84
CA SER A 543 8.81 -16.67 -3.55
C SER A 543 9.41 -15.45 -4.28
N VAL A 544 10.73 -15.49 -4.47
CA VAL A 544 11.47 -14.47 -5.21
C VAL A 544 11.22 -14.59 -6.71
N LEU A 545 11.06 -15.81 -7.22
CA LEU A 545 10.90 -16.11 -8.65
C LEU A 545 9.45 -16.01 -9.14
N SER A 546 8.46 -16.30 -8.29
CA SER A 546 7.03 -16.28 -8.65
C SER A 546 6.60 -15.08 -9.51
N PRO A 547 7.01 -13.82 -9.21
CA PRO A 547 6.60 -12.68 -10.02
C PRO A 547 7.16 -12.69 -11.45
N MET A 548 8.40 -13.15 -11.65
CA MET A 548 9.02 -13.26 -12.97
C MET A 548 8.38 -14.39 -13.78
N LEU A 549 8.17 -15.54 -13.14
CA LEU A 549 7.49 -16.69 -13.76
C LEU A 549 6.07 -16.34 -14.20
N PHE A 550 5.34 -15.56 -13.40
CA PHE A 550 4.01 -15.06 -13.77
C PHE A 550 4.06 -14.13 -14.99
N ASN A 551 5.03 -13.23 -15.07
CA ASN A 551 5.19 -12.35 -16.23
C ASN A 551 5.51 -13.14 -17.52
N ILE A 552 6.35 -14.18 -17.44
CA ILE A 552 6.62 -15.10 -18.56
C ILE A 552 5.34 -15.82 -18.99
N TYR A 553 4.55 -16.27 -18.01
CA TYR A 553 3.27 -16.93 -18.25
C TYR A 553 2.27 -16.04 -18.99
N MET A 554 2.17 -14.78 -18.59
CA MET A 554 1.22 -13.80 -19.11
C MET A 554 1.66 -13.12 -20.41
N GLN A 555 2.88 -13.36 -20.88
CA GLN A 555 3.52 -12.62 -21.97
C GLN A 555 2.67 -12.51 -23.26
N PRO A 556 1.99 -13.56 -23.77
CA PRO A 556 1.25 -13.47 -25.03
C PRO A 556 -0.02 -12.61 -24.97
N LEU A 557 -0.55 -12.38 -23.77
CA LEU A 557 -1.85 -11.71 -23.60
C LEU A 557 -1.86 -10.30 -24.21
N GLY A 558 -0.76 -9.56 -24.07
CA GLY A 558 -0.65 -8.22 -24.64
C GLY A 558 -0.73 -8.21 -26.17
N GLU A 559 -0.12 -9.19 -26.84
CA GLU A 559 -0.20 -9.31 -28.30
C GLU A 559 -1.61 -9.67 -28.76
N ILE A 560 -2.27 -10.60 -28.08
CA ILE A 560 -3.65 -11.00 -28.38
C ILE A 560 -4.58 -9.78 -28.36
N ILE A 561 -4.50 -8.95 -27.32
CA ILE A 561 -5.32 -7.74 -27.19
C ILE A 561 -5.01 -6.73 -28.31
N ARG A 562 -3.73 -6.52 -28.63
CA ARG A 562 -3.32 -5.58 -29.67
C ARG A 562 -3.74 -6.01 -31.08
N ARG A 563 -3.91 -7.32 -31.37
CA ARG A 563 -4.42 -7.82 -32.66
C ARG A 563 -5.83 -7.29 -32.98
N PHE A 564 -6.64 -7.00 -31.96
CA PHE A 564 -7.96 -6.38 -32.12
C PHE A 564 -7.91 -4.84 -32.19
N GLY A 565 -6.72 -4.24 -32.16
CA GLY A 565 -6.54 -2.78 -32.19
C GLY A 565 -6.78 -2.08 -30.84
N LEU A 566 -6.86 -2.84 -29.74
CA LEU A 566 -7.00 -2.27 -28.40
C LEU A 566 -5.65 -1.88 -27.81
N GLY A 567 -5.64 -0.79 -27.05
CA GLY A 567 -4.51 -0.47 -26.18
C GLY A 567 -4.55 -1.30 -24.91
N VAL A 568 -3.38 -1.64 -24.37
CA VAL A 568 -3.25 -2.49 -23.18
C VAL A 568 -2.16 -1.99 -22.23
N HIS A 569 -2.41 -2.08 -20.94
CA HIS A 569 -1.41 -1.97 -19.88
C HIS A 569 -1.60 -3.09 -18.87
N GLN A 570 -0.53 -3.77 -18.52
CA GLN A 570 -0.55 -4.84 -17.52
C GLN A 570 0.31 -4.45 -16.32
N TYR A 571 -0.15 -4.82 -15.12
CA TYR A 571 0.64 -4.76 -13.91
C TYR A 571 0.42 -6.04 -13.12
N ALA A 572 1.28 -7.03 -13.36
CA ALA A 572 1.05 -8.38 -12.86
C ALA A 572 -0.28 -8.92 -13.42
N ASP A 573 -1.19 -9.34 -12.53
CA ASP A 573 -2.52 -9.86 -12.85
C ASP A 573 -3.52 -8.77 -13.27
N ASP A 574 -3.33 -7.52 -12.81
CA ASP A 574 -4.17 -6.39 -13.20
C ASP A 574 -3.96 -6.06 -14.70
N THR A 575 -4.96 -6.34 -15.54
CA THR A 575 -4.92 -6.06 -16.99
C THR A 575 -5.92 -4.97 -17.36
N GLN A 576 -5.45 -3.93 -18.02
CA GLN A 576 -6.25 -2.76 -18.41
C GLN A 576 -6.24 -2.67 -19.91
N LEU A 577 -7.40 -2.74 -20.53
CA LEU A 577 -7.57 -2.58 -21.98
C LEU A 577 -8.48 -1.41 -22.28
N TYR A 578 -8.17 -0.69 -23.35
CA TYR A 578 -8.95 0.47 -23.75
C TYR A 578 -9.11 0.55 -25.26
N LEU A 579 -10.27 1.02 -25.69
CA LEU A 579 -10.64 1.18 -27.09
C LEU A 579 -11.23 2.56 -27.30
N SER A 580 -10.63 3.37 -28.18
CA SER A 580 -11.19 4.66 -28.59
C SER A 580 -11.93 4.54 -29.93
N PHE A 581 -13.02 5.29 -30.07
CA PHE A 581 -13.85 5.30 -31.28
C PHE A 581 -14.60 6.63 -31.42
N LYS A 582 -15.01 7.00 -32.64
CA LYS A 582 -15.72 8.27 -32.90
C LYS A 582 -17.24 8.14 -32.82
N SER A 583 -17.86 7.52 -33.81
CA SER A 583 -19.32 7.45 -33.96
C SER A 583 -19.80 6.05 -34.36
N GLU A 584 -19.03 5.01 -34.01
CA GLU A 584 -19.35 3.61 -34.29
C GLU A 584 -19.45 2.78 -32.98
N PRO A 585 -20.33 3.13 -32.04
CA PRO A 585 -20.45 2.48 -30.72
C PRO A 585 -20.71 0.97 -30.83
N VAL A 586 -21.62 0.56 -31.73
CA VAL A 586 -21.99 -0.85 -31.95
C VAL A 586 -20.78 -1.67 -32.40
N LYS A 587 -19.99 -1.13 -33.35
CA LYS A 587 -18.77 -1.77 -33.83
C LYS A 587 -17.69 -1.82 -32.75
N ALA A 588 -17.54 -0.75 -31.97
CA ALA A 588 -16.59 -0.72 -30.86
C ALA A 588 -16.93 -1.76 -29.79
N VAL A 589 -18.21 -1.89 -29.42
CA VAL A 589 -18.68 -2.94 -28.50
C VAL A 589 -18.43 -4.32 -29.10
N LYS A 590 -18.72 -4.54 -30.39
CA LYS A 590 -18.45 -5.81 -31.07
C LYS A 590 -16.96 -6.20 -31.00
N VAL A 591 -16.06 -5.30 -31.40
CA VAL A 591 -14.60 -5.53 -31.36
C VAL A 591 -14.13 -5.79 -29.92
N LEU A 592 -14.68 -5.06 -28.95
CA LEU A 592 -14.37 -5.26 -27.53
C LEU A 592 -14.81 -6.65 -27.05
N CYS A 593 -16.02 -7.10 -27.41
CA CYS A 593 -16.52 -8.43 -27.06
C CYS A 593 -15.68 -9.54 -27.73
N GLU A 594 -15.40 -9.43 -29.02
CA GLU A 594 -14.55 -10.39 -29.75
C GLU A 594 -13.14 -10.49 -29.12
N CYS A 595 -12.56 -9.34 -28.73
CA CYS A 595 -11.29 -9.31 -28.02
C CYS A 595 -11.39 -10.02 -26.65
N LEU A 596 -12.46 -9.79 -25.89
CA LEU A 596 -12.63 -10.36 -24.55
C LEU A 596 -12.94 -11.86 -24.60
N GLU A 597 -13.64 -12.34 -25.63
CA GLU A 597 -13.82 -13.75 -25.93
C GLU A 597 -12.48 -14.42 -26.26
N ALA A 598 -11.66 -13.79 -27.12
CA ALA A 598 -10.32 -14.30 -27.44
C ALA A 598 -9.40 -14.35 -26.20
N VAL A 599 -9.46 -13.31 -25.35
CA VAL A 599 -8.74 -13.28 -24.08
C VAL A 599 -9.25 -14.38 -23.14
N GLY A 600 -10.57 -14.55 -23.01
CA GLY A 600 -11.18 -15.58 -22.19
C GLY A 600 -10.80 -16.99 -22.65
N GLY A 601 -10.86 -17.26 -23.95
CA GLY A 601 -10.46 -18.52 -24.56
C GLY A 601 -8.98 -18.81 -24.35
N TRP A 602 -8.10 -17.83 -24.56
CA TRP A 602 -6.68 -17.97 -24.29
C TRP A 602 -6.39 -18.24 -22.80
N MET A 603 -7.04 -17.50 -21.90
CA MET A 603 -6.88 -17.71 -20.46
C MET A 603 -7.32 -19.13 -20.06
N ALA A 604 -8.47 -19.59 -20.54
CA ALA A 604 -8.96 -20.94 -20.27
C ALA A 604 -7.99 -22.02 -20.80
N ALA A 605 -7.50 -21.87 -22.03
CA ALA A 605 -6.49 -22.76 -22.61
C ALA A 605 -5.18 -22.78 -21.80
N ASN A 606 -4.88 -21.70 -21.08
CA ASN A 606 -3.75 -21.57 -20.17
C ASN A 606 -4.13 -21.78 -18.69
N ARG A 607 -5.22 -22.50 -18.39
CA ARG A 607 -5.66 -22.81 -17.01
C ARG A 607 -5.84 -21.58 -16.10
N LEU A 608 -6.06 -20.41 -16.68
CA LEU A 608 -6.36 -19.16 -16.01
C LEU A 608 -7.86 -18.86 -16.11
N ARG A 609 -8.37 -18.14 -15.10
CA ARG A 609 -9.79 -17.80 -15.04
C ARG A 609 -10.00 -16.31 -14.82
N LEU A 610 -10.69 -15.68 -15.76
CA LEU A 610 -11.25 -14.33 -15.58
C LEU A 610 -12.27 -14.31 -14.46
N ASN A 611 -12.34 -13.18 -13.75
CA ASN A 611 -13.35 -12.93 -12.73
C ASN A 611 -14.32 -11.84 -13.21
N PRO A 612 -15.43 -12.21 -13.88
CA PRO A 612 -16.40 -11.24 -14.38
C PRO A 612 -16.98 -10.32 -13.29
N ASP A 613 -17.21 -10.84 -12.08
CA ASP A 613 -17.81 -10.09 -10.97
C ASP A 613 -16.94 -8.93 -10.48
N LYS A 614 -15.62 -9.06 -10.66
CA LYS A 614 -14.66 -8.00 -10.31
C LYS A 614 -14.19 -7.19 -11.50
N THR A 615 -14.49 -7.62 -12.72
CA THR A 615 -14.21 -6.85 -13.92
C THR A 615 -14.98 -5.53 -13.85
N GLU A 616 -14.29 -4.41 -14.05
CA GLU A 616 -14.90 -3.08 -14.05
C GLU A 616 -14.80 -2.45 -15.43
N VAL A 617 -15.89 -1.83 -15.90
CA VAL A 617 -15.90 -1.09 -17.16
C VAL A 617 -16.23 0.37 -16.90
N LEU A 618 -15.41 1.27 -17.43
CA LEU A 618 -15.63 2.71 -17.46
C LEU A 618 -15.84 3.17 -18.90
N PHE A 619 -16.89 3.94 -19.13
CA PHE A 619 -17.11 4.63 -20.39
C PHE A 619 -16.72 6.11 -20.28
N LEU A 620 -15.87 6.58 -21.18
CA LEU A 620 -15.43 7.97 -21.29
C LEU A 620 -16.06 8.60 -22.53
N GLY A 621 -17.08 9.43 -22.33
CA GLY A 621 -17.85 10.05 -23.40
C GLY A 621 -19.24 10.42 -22.91
N ASP A 622 -20.07 10.97 -23.81
CA ASP A 622 -21.49 11.19 -23.53
C ASP A 622 -22.27 9.94 -23.96
N ARG A 623 -22.70 9.13 -22.98
CA ARG A 623 -23.40 7.85 -23.21
C ARG A 623 -24.63 8.03 -24.09
N ARG A 624 -25.39 9.11 -23.90
CA ARG A 624 -26.62 9.39 -24.66
C ARG A 624 -26.31 9.73 -26.10
N ARG A 625 -25.31 10.58 -26.34
CA ARG A 625 -24.88 10.92 -27.71
C ARG A 625 -24.25 9.74 -28.41
N ALA A 626 -23.55 8.88 -27.67
CA ALA A 626 -22.89 7.71 -28.21
C ALA A 626 -23.83 6.50 -28.39
N GLY A 627 -25.08 6.54 -27.91
CA GLY A 627 -26.00 5.40 -28.02
C GLY A 627 -25.46 4.11 -27.39
N VAL A 628 -24.69 4.23 -26.31
CA VAL A 628 -24.08 3.09 -25.60
C VAL A 628 -24.99 2.64 -24.47
N GLU A 629 -25.25 1.33 -24.39
CA GLU A 629 -26.03 0.70 -23.31
C GLU A 629 -25.31 0.79 -21.95
N ASP A 630 -26.04 0.64 -20.85
CA ASP A 630 -25.48 0.74 -19.50
C ASP A 630 -24.68 -0.48 -19.04
N SER A 631 -24.59 -1.54 -19.86
CA SER A 631 -23.80 -2.73 -19.56
C SER A 631 -23.21 -3.36 -20.82
N LEU A 632 -22.17 -4.17 -20.64
CA LEU A 632 -21.58 -5.04 -21.66
C LEU A 632 -21.77 -6.50 -21.26
N VAL A 633 -21.92 -7.41 -22.22
CA VAL A 633 -21.96 -8.85 -21.95
C VAL A 633 -20.58 -9.45 -22.17
N LEU A 634 -19.97 -10.01 -21.12
CA LEU A 634 -18.65 -10.63 -21.12
C LEU A 634 -18.78 -12.12 -20.77
N ASN A 635 -18.50 -13.03 -21.71
CA ASN A 635 -18.62 -14.48 -21.53
C ASN A 635 -19.98 -14.90 -20.93
N GLY A 636 -21.07 -14.29 -21.42
CA GLY A 636 -22.43 -14.53 -20.91
C GLY A 636 -22.78 -13.80 -19.60
N VAL A 637 -21.85 -13.05 -19.01
CA VAL A 637 -22.08 -12.26 -17.79
C VAL A 637 -22.26 -10.78 -18.13
N THR A 638 -23.38 -10.20 -17.69
CA THR A 638 -23.65 -8.76 -17.87
C THR A 638 -22.84 -7.93 -16.87
N VAL A 639 -21.88 -7.16 -17.36
CA VAL A 639 -21.02 -6.26 -16.59
C VAL A 639 -21.48 -4.81 -16.76
N PRO A 640 -21.92 -4.14 -15.68
CA PRO A 640 -22.42 -2.77 -15.74
C PRO A 640 -21.29 -1.75 -15.94
N LEU A 641 -21.59 -0.69 -16.69
CA LEU A 641 -20.73 0.49 -16.83
C LEU A 641 -20.75 1.33 -15.55
N LYS A 642 -19.59 1.44 -14.90
CA LYS A 642 -19.42 2.26 -13.69
C LYS A 642 -19.09 3.70 -14.06
N ASP A 643 -19.50 4.63 -13.20
CA ASP A 643 -19.11 6.05 -13.33
C ASP A 643 -17.67 6.31 -12.85
N GLN A 644 -17.17 5.41 -11.99
CA GLN A 644 -15.83 5.46 -11.44
C GLN A 644 -15.28 4.04 -11.27
N VAL A 645 -13.99 3.87 -11.57
CA VAL A 645 -13.27 2.59 -11.42
C VAL A 645 -11.96 2.82 -10.67
N ARG A 646 -11.45 1.77 -10.00
CA ARG A 646 -10.17 1.85 -9.28
C ARG A 646 -9.09 1.09 -10.03
N SER A 647 -8.23 1.81 -10.75
CA SER A 647 -7.08 1.23 -11.44
C SER A 647 -5.78 1.49 -10.68
N LEU A 648 -5.04 0.44 -10.33
CA LEU A 648 -3.74 0.49 -9.63
C LEU A 648 -3.72 1.46 -8.43
N GLY A 649 -4.80 1.45 -7.64
CA GLY A 649 -4.96 2.29 -6.45
C GLY A 649 -5.45 3.72 -6.70
N VAL A 650 -5.63 4.14 -7.96
CA VAL A 650 -6.15 5.46 -8.35
C VAL A 650 -7.60 5.35 -8.84
N ILE A 651 -8.45 6.27 -8.38
CA ILE A 651 -9.84 6.35 -8.83
C ILE A 651 -9.92 7.18 -10.13
N LEU A 652 -10.43 6.59 -11.19
CA LEU A 652 -10.69 7.24 -12.48
C LEU A 652 -12.19 7.41 -12.67
N ASP A 653 -12.60 8.62 -13.07
CA ASP A 653 -13.97 8.95 -13.44
C ASP A 653 -14.08 9.21 -14.95
N SER A 654 -15.30 9.18 -15.51
CA SER A 654 -15.56 9.36 -16.95
C SER A 654 -15.05 10.68 -17.53
N GLN A 655 -14.86 11.70 -16.70
CA GLN A 655 -14.32 13.01 -17.09
C GLN A 655 -12.79 13.13 -16.86
N LEU A 656 -12.17 12.10 -16.29
CA LEU A 656 -10.80 12.12 -15.80
C LEU A 656 -10.54 13.35 -14.91
N SER A 657 -11.52 13.71 -14.08
CA SER A 657 -11.49 14.91 -13.23
C SER A 657 -10.50 14.77 -12.07
N MET A 658 -10.28 13.53 -11.59
CA MET A 658 -9.51 13.20 -10.38
C MET A 658 -10.11 13.73 -9.08
N GLU A 659 -11.35 14.25 -9.09
CA GLU A 659 -11.97 14.81 -7.89
C GLU A 659 -12.24 13.75 -6.82
N ALA A 660 -12.76 12.59 -7.22
CA ALA A 660 -13.01 11.45 -6.33
C ALA A 660 -11.70 10.91 -5.73
N GLN A 661 -10.65 10.79 -6.55
CA GLN A 661 -9.32 10.40 -6.11
C GLN A 661 -8.77 11.38 -5.07
N VAL A 662 -8.81 12.68 -5.36
CA VAL A 662 -8.32 13.71 -4.42
C VAL A 662 -9.12 13.71 -3.13
N LYS A 663 -10.45 13.50 -3.17
CA LYS A 663 -11.30 13.36 -1.97
C LYS A 663 -10.91 12.14 -1.14
N SER A 664 -10.68 10.99 -1.77
CA SER A 664 -10.24 9.76 -1.12
C SER A 664 -8.88 9.91 -0.45
N VAL A 665 -7.89 10.44 -1.17
CA VAL A 665 -6.54 10.70 -0.64
C VAL A 665 -6.60 11.71 0.51
N SER A 666 -7.41 12.77 0.35
CA SER A 666 -7.56 13.80 1.38
C SER A 666 -8.08 13.23 2.69
N ARG A 667 -9.17 12.44 2.64
CA ARG A 667 -9.74 11.78 3.83
C ARG A 667 -8.73 10.89 4.54
N ALA A 668 -8.03 10.05 3.77
CA ALA A 668 -7.01 9.16 4.31
C ALA A 668 -5.84 9.94 4.95
N ALA A 669 -5.38 11.02 4.32
CA ALA A 669 -4.28 11.83 4.82
C ALA A 669 -4.66 12.64 6.08
N VAL A 670 -5.88 13.15 6.15
CA VAL A 670 -6.42 13.83 7.35
C VAL A 670 -6.48 12.87 8.53
N TYR A 671 -7.01 11.66 8.33
CA TYR A 671 -7.01 10.63 9.38
C TYR A 671 -5.60 10.33 9.89
N GLN A 672 -4.62 10.23 9.00
CA GLN A 672 -3.22 10.04 9.42
C GLN A 672 -2.65 11.27 10.15
N LEU A 673 -3.01 12.49 9.75
CA LEU A 673 -2.59 13.70 10.48
C LEU A 673 -3.12 13.71 11.92
N HIS A 674 -4.37 13.29 12.15
CA HIS A 674 -4.93 13.12 13.49
C HIS A 674 -4.10 12.15 14.32
N LEU A 675 -3.77 11.01 13.72
CA LEU A 675 -2.95 9.97 14.34
C LEU A 675 -1.58 10.52 14.78
N VAL A 676 -0.91 11.25 13.88
CA VAL A 676 0.42 11.80 14.13
C VAL A 676 0.41 12.95 15.14
N ARG A 677 -0.64 13.78 15.16
CA ARG A 677 -0.78 14.87 16.14
C ARG A 677 -0.86 14.36 17.57
N ARG A 678 -1.49 13.21 17.82
CA ARG A 678 -1.47 12.53 19.14
C ARG A 678 -0.08 12.14 19.59
N LEU A 679 0.83 11.88 18.65
CA LEU A 679 2.21 11.50 18.93
C LEU A 679 3.13 12.71 19.12
N ARG A 680 2.77 13.89 18.60
CA ARG A 680 3.61 15.10 18.65
C ARG A 680 4.18 15.42 20.05
N PRO A 681 3.44 15.38 21.17
CA PRO A 681 3.99 15.66 22.49
C PRO A 681 5.13 14.72 22.91
N TYR A 682 5.23 13.57 22.25
CA TYR A 682 6.17 12.50 22.57
C TYR A 682 7.21 12.28 21.48
N LEU A 683 7.26 13.14 20.45
CA LEU A 683 8.21 13.02 19.35
C LEU A 683 9.07 14.27 19.24
N PRO A 684 10.40 14.14 19.08
CA PRO A 684 11.25 15.23 18.61
C PRO A 684 10.80 15.74 17.23
N ALA A 685 11.11 16.99 16.90
CA ALA A 685 10.68 17.63 15.65
C ALA A 685 11.11 16.83 14.40
N ASP A 686 12.35 16.35 14.35
CA ASP A 686 12.85 15.57 13.21
C ASP A 686 12.15 14.22 13.07
N CYS A 687 11.88 13.55 14.19
CA CYS A 687 11.09 12.31 14.20
C CYS A 687 9.65 12.57 13.74
N LEU A 688 9.05 13.66 14.18
CA LEU A 688 7.71 14.08 13.76
C LEU A 688 7.68 14.37 12.25
N ALA A 689 8.66 15.08 11.71
CA ALA A 689 8.79 15.33 10.28
C ALA A 689 8.90 14.02 9.48
N ARG A 690 9.72 13.06 9.93
CA ARG A 690 9.83 11.72 9.31
C ARG A 690 8.50 10.97 9.30
N VAL A 691 7.78 11.00 10.42
CA VAL A 691 6.46 10.35 10.55
C VAL A 691 5.43 11.03 9.63
N VAL A 692 5.38 12.36 9.60
CA VAL A 692 4.50 13.12 8.70
C VAL A 692 4.82 12.83 7.24
N HIS A 693 6.10 12.77 6.86
CA HIS A 693 6.50 12.39 5.50
C HIS A 693 6.05 10.97 5.14
N ALA A 694 6.28 10.01 6.03
CA ALA A 694 5.97 8.61 5.79
C ALA A 694 4.46 8.32 5.73
N LEU A 695 3.64 9.05 6.47
CA LEU A 695 2.19 8.78 6.59
C LEU A 695 1.32 9.76 5.80
N VAL A 696 1.72 11.01 5.64
CA VAL A 696 0.87 12.03 5.03
C VAL A 696 1.42 12.35 3.65
N ILE A 697 2.67 12.81 3.57
CA ILE A 697 3.25 13.28 2.31
C ILE A 697 3.40 12.14 1.29
N SER A 698 3.79 10.94 1.72
CA SER A 698 3.87 9.75 0.85
C SER A 698 2.54 9.41 0.15
N ARG A 699 1.40 9.65 0.83
CA ARG A 699 0.06 9.46 0.26
C ARG A 699 -0.29 10.55 -0.75
N LEU A 700 0.12 11.79 -0.48
CA LEU A 700 -0.03 12.89 -1.43
C LEU A 700 0.83 12.70 -2.69
N ASP A 701 1.98 12.02 -2.56
CA ASP A 701 2.94 11.78 -3.63
C ASP A 701 2.68 10.51 -4.46
N TYR A 702 1.79 9.62 -4.00
CA TYR A 702 1.45 8.41 -4.74
C TYR A 702 0.68 8.76 -6.02
N CYS A 703 1.26 8.41 -7.17
CA CYS A 703 0.73 8.72 -8.51
C CYS A 703 0.43 10.22 -8.75
N ASN A 704 1.18 11.12 -8.10
CA ASN A 704 0.90 12.55 -8.14
C ASN A 704 1.26 13.23 -9.47
N ALA A 705 1.97 12.54 -10.39
CA ALA A 705 2.13 13.01 -11.77
C ALA A 705 0.76 13.23 -12.45
N LEU A 706 -0.25 12.43 -12.10
CA LEU A 706 -1.62 12.56 -12.63
C LEU A 706 -2.34 13.85 -12.19
N TYR A 707 -1.83 14.49 -11.13
CA TYR A 707 -2.40 15.72 -10.57
C TYR A 707 -1.89 16.99 -11.27
N VAL A 708 -0.95 16.86 -12.21
CA VAL A 708 -0.44 18.00 -12.99
C VAL A 708 -1.57 18.66 -13.79
N GLY A 709 -1.59 19.98 -13.80
CA GLY A 709 -2.60 20.78 -14.52
C GLY A 709 -4.03 20.66 -13.98
N LEU A 710 -4.25 20.06 -12.80
CA LEU A 710 -5.57 20.03 -12.17
C LEU A 710 -6.03 21.45 -11.75
N PRO A 711 -7.35 21.75 -11.82
CA PRO A 711 -7.88 23.02 -11.35
C PRO A 711 -7.50 23.31 -9.88
N LEU A 712 -7.28 24.58 -9.56
CA LEU A 712 -6.92 25.03 -8.21
C LEU A 712 -7.95 24.60 -7.17
N LYS A 713 -9.25 24.60 -7.50
CA LYS A 713 -10.32 24.13 -6.60
C LYS A 713 -10.10 22.69 -6.11
N VAL A 714 -9.52 21.82 -6.95
CA VAL A 714 -9.29 20.41 -6.65
C VAL A 714 -7.96 20.28 -5.89
N THR A 715 -6.88 20.85 -6.42
CA THR A 715 -5.53 20.73 -5.84
C THR A 715 -5.40 21.45 -4.49
N ARG A 716 -6.19 22.49 -4.23
CA ARG A 716 -6.21 23.20 -2.95
C ARG A 716 -6.50 22.28 -1.77
N LYS A 717 -7.32 21.22 -1.94
CA LYS A 717 -7.61 20.25 -0.88
C LYS A 717 -6.34 19.55 -0.39
N LEU A 718 -5.50 19.10 -1.32
CA LEU A 718 -4.21 18.49 -1.02
C LEU A 718 -3.22 19.52 -0.43
N GLN A 719 -3.24 20.76 -0.94
CA GLN A 719 -2.38 21.83 -0.42
C GLN A 719 -2.71 22.16 1.04
N LEU A 720 -3.99 22.22 1.41
CA LEU A 720 -4.42 22.46 2.79
C LEU A 720 -3.92 21.37 3.73
N ILE A 721 -3.92 20.11 3.29
CA ILE A 721 -3.39 18.98 4.06
C ILE A 721 -1.87 19.10 4.22
N GLN A 722 -1.14 19.44 3.16
CA GLN A 722 0.29 19.71 3.26
C GLN A 722 0.58 20.87 4.22
N ASN A 723 -0.23 21.93 4.17
CA ASN A 723 -0.08 23.08 5.04
C ASN A 723 -0.33 22.72 6.51
N ALA A 724 -1.36 21.91 6.78
CA ALA A 724 -1.64 21.39 8.12
C ALA A 724 -0.50 20.49 8.62
N ALA A 725 0.05 19.65 7.74
CA ALA A 725 1.21 18.82 8.01
C ALA A 725 2.45 19.65 8.36
N ALA A 726 2.73 20.71 7.59
CA ALA A 726 3.85 21.61 7.82
C ALA A 726 3.73 22.32 9.18
N ARG A 727 2.56 22.89 9.48
CA ARG A 727 2.27 23.52 10.79
C ARG A 727 2.34 22.51 11.95
N LEU A 728 1.96 21.26 11.71
CA LEU A 728 2.08 20.22 12.72
C LEU A 728 3.55 19.95 13.06
N VAL A 729 4.44 19.95 12.07
CA VAL A 729 5.88 19.74 12.25
C VAL A 729 6.54 20.94 12.94
N THR A 730 6.30 22.16 12.47
CA THR A 730 6.97 23.37 12.99
C THR A 730 6.35 23.93 14.26
N GLY A 731 5.08 23.59 14.52
CA GLY A 731 4.33 24.20 15.61
C GLY A 731 3.84 25.62 15.36
N SER A 732 3.91 26.09 14.12
CA SER A 732 3.39 27.39 13.70
C SER A 732 1.88 27.50 13.95
N GLY A 733 1.43 28.71 14.28
CA GLY A 733 0.05 29.07 14.54
C GLY A 733 -0.82 28.99 13.28
N ARG A 734 -2.14 28.97 13.48
CA ARG A 734 -3.13 28.89 12.39
C ARG A 734 -3.12 30.12 11.48
N ARG A 735 -2.88 31.30 12.06
CA ARG A 735 -2.87 32.58 11.34
C ARG A 735 -1.52 32.89 10.67
N ASP A 736 -0.49 32.11 10.98
CA ASP A 736 0.83 32.29 10.39
C ASP A 736 0.77 32.02 8.89
N HIS A 737 1.40 32.92 8.13
CA HIS A 737 1.53 32.77 6.70
C HIS A 737 2.28 31.48 6.37
N ILE A 738 1.75 30.67 5.45
CA ILE A 738 2.27 29.32 5.24
C ILE A 738 3.55 29.28 4.40
N THR A 739 3.78 30.30 3.56
CA THR A 739 4.93 30.34 2.65
C THR A 739 6.27 30.30 3.40
N PRO A 740 6.53 31.09 4.46
CA PRO A 740 7.72 30.95 5.29
C PRO A 740 7.89 29.54 5.87
N VAL A 741 6.82 28.94 6.40
CA VAL A 741 6.86 27.59 6.99
C VAL A 741 7.29 26.54 5.97
N LEU A 742 6.74 26.59 4.75
CA LEU A 742 7.13 25.66 3.68
C LEU A 742 8.56 25.92 3.19
N LYS A 743 9.00 27.18 3.18
CA LYS A 743 10.37 27.57 2.83
C LYS A 743 11.37 27.02 3.85
N ASP A 744 11.12 27.20 5.13
CA ASP A 744 12.00 26.73 6.22
C ASP A 744 12.10 25.19 6.25
N LEU A 745 10.99 24.50 5.97
CA LEU A 745 10.97 23.04 5.84
C LEU A 745 11.59 22.53 4.53
N HIS A 746 11.89 23.41 3.58
CA HIS A 746 12.30 23.08 2.22
C HIS A 746 11.29 22.14 1.51
N TRP A 747 10.00 22.44 1.65
CA TRP A 747 8.87 21.70 1.08
C TRP A 747 8.29 22.42 -0.15
N LEU A 748 8.29 21.74 -1.29
CA LEU A 748 7.59 22.22 -2.49
C LEU A 748 6.06 22.15 -2.28
N PRO A 749 5.29 23.17 -2.69
CA PRO A 749 3.82 23.12 -2.76
C PRO A 749 3.35 21.97 -3.66
N VAL A 750 2.16 21.42 -3.40
CA VAL A 750 1.63 20.22 -4.07
C VAL A 750 1.69 20.31 -5.60
N ARG A 751 1.39 21.48 -6.18
CA ARG A 751 1.49 21.69 -7.64
C ARG A 751 2.91 21.44 -8.17
N PHE A 752 3.92 21.96 -7.48
CA PHE A 752 5.33 21.79 -7.86
C PHE A 752 5.85 20.39 -7.54
N ARG A 753 5.24 19.68 -6.58
CA ARG A 753 5.51 18.24 -6.36
C ARG A 753 5.05 17.39 -7.53
N ALA A 754 3.89 17.70 -8.12
CA ALA A 754 3.40 17.03 -9.33
C ALA A 754 4.31 17.32 -10.53
N GLN A 755 4.73 18.58 -10.73
CA GLN A 755 5.71 18.95 -11.77
C GLN A 755 7.06 18.25 -11.57
N PHE A 756 7.58 18.24 -10.34
CA PHE A 756 8.79 17.51 -9.97
C PHE A 756 8.69 16.05 -10.39
N LYS A 757 7.53 15.41 -10.16
CA LYS A 757 7.32 14.03 -10.55
C LYS A 757 7.30 13.83 -12.05
N VAL A 758 6.56 14.66 -12.79
CA VAL A 758 6.53 14.61 -14.26
C VAL A 758 7.95 14.71 -14.81
N LEU A 759 8.74 15.68 -14.36
CA LEU A 759 10.13 15.88 -14.79
C LEU A 759 11.05 14.71 -14.43
N VAL A 760 10.84 14.07 -13.28
CA VAL A 760 11.55 12.84 -12.92
C VAL A 760 11.18 11.69 -13.85
N LEU A 761 9.92 11.56 -14.26
CA LEU A 761 9.50 10.56 -15.25
C LEU A 761 10.08 10.87 -16.63
N THR A 762 10.09 12.14 -17.04
CA THR A 762 10.72 12.60 -18.29
C THR A 762 12.20 12.24 -18.32
N PHE A 763 12.94 12.62 -17.28
CA PHE A 763 14.37 12.29 -17.13
C PHE A 763 14.61 10.79 -17.26
N LYS A 764 13.82 10.00 -16.55
CA LYS A 764 13.93 8.54 -16.58
C LYS A 764 13.68 7.97 -17.98
N ALA A 765 12.64 8.42 -18.66
CA ALA A 765 12.32 7.97 -20.02
C ALA A 765 13.43 8.33 -21.03
N LEU A 766 14.03 9.52 -20.91
CA LEU A 766 15.13 9.96 -21.79
C LEU A 766 16.43 9.18 -21.56
N ASN A 767 16.69 8.74 -20.33
CA ASN A 767 17.95 8.07 -19.95
C ASN A 767 17.84 6.54 -19.85
N GLY A 768 16.81 5.92 -20.44
CA GLY A 768 16.62 4.46 -20.37
C GLY A 768 16.30 3.91 -18.98
N LEU A 769 15.91 4.78 -18.04
CA LEU A 769 15.53 4.43 -16.66
C LEU A 769 14.00 4.43 -16.46
N GLY A 770 13.24 4.34 -17.55
CA GLY A 770 11.79 4.31 -17.60
C GLY A 770 11.28 3.49 -18.79
N PRO A 771 9.97 3.21 -18.83
CA PRO A 771 9.36 2.39 -19.88
C PRO A 771 9.45 3.03 -21.27
N VAL A 772 9.55 2.17 -22.29
CA VAL A 772 9.60 2.55 -23.71
C VAL A 772 8.35 3.34 -24.10
N TYR A 773 7.15 2.92 -23.65
CA TYR A 773 5.89 3.60 -23.96
C TYR A 773 5.80 5.06 -23.45
N LEU A 774 6.59 5.46 -22.44
CA LEU A 774 6.71 6.87 -22.04
C LEU A 774 7.76 7.61 -22.85
N LYS A 775 8.87 6.95 -23.18
CA LYS A 775 9.93 7.50 -24.04
C LYS A 775 9.37 7.86 -25.41
N GLU A 776 8.51 7.04 -25.98
CA GLU A 776 7.82 7.28 -27.25
C GLU A 776 6.92 8.53 -27.24
N ARG A 777 6.59 9.07 -26.06
CA ARG A 777 5.86 10.35 -25.92
C ARG A 777 6.77 11.56 -25.94
N LEU A 778 8.09 11.39 -25.99
CA LEU A 778 9.07 12.46 -25.87
C LEU A 778 9.92 12.49 -27.13
N HIS A 779 9.65 13.47 -27.99
CA HIS A 779 10.39 13.64 -29.25
C HIS A 779 11.41 14.76 -29.10
N PRO A 780 12.66 14.59 -29.58
CA PRO A 780 13.61 15.69 -29.68
C PRO A 780 13.05 16.83 -30.53
N HIS A 781 13.35 18.06 -30.15
CA HIS A 781 13.01 19.21 -30.98
C HIS A 781 14.01 19.32 -32.15
N HIS A 782 13.51 19.27 -33.38
CA HIS A 782 14.30 19.50 -34.58
C HIS A 782 13.96 20.89 -35.15
N SER A 783 14.94 21.78 -35.22
CA SER A 783 14.80 23.07 -35.90
C SER A 783 15.10 22.94 -37.39
N ALA A 784 14.33 23.62 -38.24
CA ALA A 784 14.53 23.61 -39.70
C ALA A 784 15.85 24.28 -40.15
N ARG A 785 16.52 25.01 -39.25
CA ARG A 785 17.86 25.59 -39.44
C ARG A 785 18.70 25.22 -38.22
N THR A 786 19.99 24.94 -38.41
CA THR A 786 20.95 24.70 -37.32
C THR A 786 21.12 25.98 -36.51
N LEU A 787 20.45 26.06 -35.36
CA LEU A 787 20.49 27.22 -34.45
C LEU A 787 21.26 26.85 -33.17
N LYS A 788 21.66 27.83 -32.36
CA LYS A 788 22.30 27.54 -31.05
C LYS A 788 21.40 26.70 -30.12
N SER A 789 20.07 26.77 -30.29
CA SER A 789 19.08 25.97 -29.54
C SER A 789 19.10 24.46 -29.86
N SER A 790 19.72 24.03 -30.97
CA SER A 790 19.85 22.60 -31.30
C SER A 790 20.74 21.83 -30.31
N ALA A 791 21.59 22.53 -29.55
CA ALA A 791 22.47 21.95 -28.54
C ALA A 791 21.84 21.89 -27.12
N GLU A 792 20.62 22.41 -26.93
CA GLU A 792 20.03 22.60 -25.59
C GLU A 792 19.16 21.43 -25.08
N GLY A 793 19.13 20.31 -25.81
CA GLY A 793 18.38 19.11 -25.42
C GLY A 793 16.88 19.33 -25.27
N LEU A 794 16.29 20.19 -26.11
CA LEU A 794 14.87 20.55 -26.08
C LEU A 794 13.99 19.43 -26.63
N LEU A 795 12.78 19.32 -26.10
CA LEU A 795 11.75 18.39 -26.56
C LEU A 795 10.70 19.12 -27.41
N ALA A 796 10.17 18.44 -28.42
CA ALA A 796 9.08 18.95 -29.22
C ALA A 796 7.79 19.01 -28.38
N VAL A 797 7.16 20.19 -28.35
CA VAL A 797 5.84 20.39 -27.74
C VAL A 797 4.81 20.31 -28.86
N PRO A 798 3.84 19.37 -28.82
CA PRO A 798 2.80 19.28 -29.85
C PRO A 798 2.03 20.59 -30.00
N SER A 799 1.73 20.98 -31.22
CA SER A 799 1.02 22.21 -31.57
C SER A 799 -0.46 22.19 -31.12
N LEU A 800 -1.11 23.37 -31.16
CA LEU A 800 -2.56 23.48 -30.91
C LEU A 800 -3.42 22.73 -31.94
N ARG A 801 -2.88 22.45 -33.13
CA ARG A 801 -3.58 21.68 -34.16
C ARG A 801 -3.56 20.19 -33.86
N GLU A 802 -2.52 19.71 -33.18
CA GLU A 802 -2.29 18.31 -32.81
C GLU A 802 -2.94 17.95 -31.47
N ALA A 803 -3.11 18.91 -30.55
CA ALA A 803 -3.82 18.76 -29.28
C ALA A 803 -4.80 19.94 -29.06
N LYS A 804 -6.08 19.72 -29.33
CA LYS A 804 -7.07 20.78 -29.58
C LYS A 804 -7.80 21.33 -28.35
N LEU A 805 -7.90 20.58 -27.23
CA LEU A 805 -8.72 21.00 -26.08
C LEU A 805 -7.94 21.88 -25.10
N GLN A 806 -8.31 23.17 -25.01
CA GLN A 806 -7.67 24.16 -24.14
C GLN A 806 -7.63 23.78 -22.65
N GLY A 807 -8.62 23.01 -22.14
CA GLY A 807 -8.72 22.66 -20.71
C GLY A 807 -7.96 21.39 -20.28
N THR A 808 -7.66 20.48 -21.21
CA THR A 808 -7.13 19.13 -20.91
C THR A 808 -5.73 18.91 -21.47
N ARG A 809 -5.35 19.70 -22.47
CA ARG A 809 -4.01 19.71 -23.10
C ARG A 809 -2.88 19.87 -22.09
N GLN A 810 -3.03 20.79 -21.13
CA GLN A 810 -2.01 21.04 -20.09
C GLN A 810 -1.84 19.88 -19.09
N ARG A 811 -2.68 18.84 -19.19
CA ARG A 811 -2.64 17.66 -18.32
C ARG A 811 -2.07 16.45 -19.05
N ALA A 812 -2.12 16.39 -20.39
CA ALA A 812 -1.55 15.29 -21.17
C ALA A 812 -0.02 15.23 -20.99
N PHE A 813 0.52 14.05 -20.67
CA PHE A 813 1.95 13.82 -20.49
C PHE A 813 2.75 14.24 -21.73
N LEU A 814 2.27 13.86 -22.93
CA LEU A 814 2.85 14.21 -24.22
C LEU A 814 3.07 15.73 -24.42
N VAL A 815 2.30 16.57 -23.71
CA VAL A 815 2.42 18.03 -23.80
C VAL A 815 3.13 18.61 -22.59
N VAL A 816 2.69 18.24 -21.38
CA VAL A 816 3.16 18.85 -20.14
C VAL A 816 4.60 18.46 -19.82
N ALA A 817 5.04 17.24 -20.16
CA ALA A 817 6.41 16.81 -19.94
C ALA A 817 7.42 17.60 -20.79
N PRO A 818 7.28 17.69 -22.14
CA PRO A 818 8.12 18.57 -22.96
C PRO A 818 8.09 20.04 -22.53
N THR A 819 6.90 20.56 -22.19
CA THR A 819 6.73 21.95 -21.77
C THR A 819 7.53 22.25 -20.49
N LEU A 820 7.39 21.41 -19.47
CA LEU A 820 8.13 21.57 -18.21
C LEU A 820 9.63 21.34 -18.39
N TRP A 821 10.02 20.35 -19.21
CA TRP A 821 11.42 20.04 -19.47
C TRP A 821 12.13 21.21 -20.15
N ASN A 822 11.50 21.82 -21.15
CA ASN A 822 12.07 22.96 -21.87
C ASN A 822 12.19 24.21 -21.00
N ALA A 823 11.36 24.33 -19.97
CA ALA A 823 11.45 25.43 -18.99
C ALA A 823 12.58 25.23 -17.96
N LEU A 824 13.24 24.07 -17.92
CA LEU A 824 14.34 23.83 -16.99
C LEU A 824 15.60 24.62 -17.36
N PRO A 825 16.37 25.10 -16.36
CA PRO A 825 17.69 25.65 -16.57
C PRO A 825 18.63 24.68 -17.31
N ALA A 826 19.49 25.20 -18.18
CA ALA A 826 20.40 24.40 -19.00
C ALA A 826 21.33 23.50 -18.15
N ASP A 827 21.83 24.01 -17.03
CA ASP A 827 22.68 23.29 -16.07
C ASP A 827 21.98 22.09 -15.44
N VAL A 828 20.65 22.12 -15.30
CA VAL A 828 19.87 20.99 -14.79
C VAL A 828 19.64 19.94 -15.88
N LYS A 829 19.41 20.37 -17.13
CA LYS A 829 19.14 19.47 -18.27
C LYS A 829 20.35 18.62 -18.68
N VAL A 830 21.58 19.11 -18.49
CA VAL A 830 22.81 18.38 -18.83
C VAL A 830 23.21 17.32 -17.80
N ILE A 831 22.57 17.28 -16.63
CA ILE A 831 22.86 16.28 -15.60
C ILE A 831 22.41 14.90 -16.09
N ASN A 832 23.31 13.92 -16.05
CA ASN A 832 23.08 12.53 -16.48
C ASN A 832 22.87 11.55 -15.31
N ASN A 833 23.27 11.91 -14.09
CA ASN A 833 23.04 11.09 -12.90
C ASN A 833 21.65 11.36 -12.29
N TYR A 834 20.85 10.30 -12.13
CA TYR A 834 19.48 10.38 -11.58
C TYR A 834 19.39 11.03 -10.18
N LEU A 835 20.29 10.69 -9.26
CA LEU A 835 20.24 11.22 -7.89
C LEU A 835 20.64 12.69 -7.86
N THR A 836 21.68 13.06 -8.63
CA THR A 836 22.10 14.45 -8.80
C THR A 836 21.01 15.28 -9.46
N PHE A 837 20.42 14.78 -10.56
CA PHE A 837 19.32 15.45 -11.27
C PHE A 837 18.16 15.74 -10.31
N LYS A 838 17.73 14.76 -9.51
CA LYS A 838 16.64 14.97 -8.54
C LYS A 838 16.93 16.06 -7.51
N ARG A 839 18.17 16.16 -7.04
CA ARG A 839 18.57 17.21 -6.07
C ARG A 839 18.53 18.58 -6.73
N HIS A 840 19.16 18.73 -7.90
CA HIS A 840 19.20 20.00 -8.64
C HIS A 840 17.82 20.43 -9.14
N LEU A 841 17.01 19.50 -9.64
CA LEU A 841 15.63 19.74 -10.03
C LEU A 841 14.80 20.28 -8.85
N LYS A 842 14.92 19.65 -7.67
CA LYS A 842 14.22 20.14 -6.48
C LYS A 842 14.66 21.57 -6.14
N ALA A 843 15.96 21.85 -6.19
CA ALA A 843 16.50 23.18 -5.91
C ALA A 843 16.03 24.23 -6.94
N ALA A 844 15.97 23.88 -8.23
CA ALA A 844 15.48 24.77 -9.28
C ALA A 844 13.99 25.13 -9.08
N LEU A 845 13.12 24.13 -8.89
CA LEU A 845 11.70 24.36 -8.60
C LEU A 845 11.50 25.12 -7.28
N PHE A 846 12.36 24.89 -6.29
CA PHE A 846 12.28 25.60 -5.02
C PHE A 846 12.62 27.09 -5.17
N ARG A 847 13.62 27.45 -6.00
CA ARG A 847 13.91 28.84 -6.35
C ARG A 847 12.74 29.50 -7.10
N GLU A 848 12.17 28.80 -8.07
CA GLU A 848 11.00 29.27 -8.84
C GLU A 848 9.79 29.56 -7.95
N VAL A 849 9.46 28.65 -7.02
CA VAL A 849 8.29 28.80 -6.13
C VAL A 849 8.39 30.01 -5.22
N PHE A 850 9.57 30.26 -4.68
CA PHE A 850 9.77 31.20 -3.58
C PHE A 850 10.51 32.47 -4.02
N ASN A 851 10.67 32.68 -5.35
CA ASN A 851 11.35 33.81 -5.97
C ASN A 851 12.72 34.10 -5.34
N MET A 852 13.59 33.08 -5.29
CA MET A 852 14.95 33.15 -4.73
C MET A 852 16.05 33.22 -5.77
#